data_AF-A0A2V5QU36-F1
#
_entry.id   AF-A0A2V5QU36-F1
#
_cell.length_a   1.000
_cell.length_b   1.000
_cell.length_c   1.000
_cell.angle_alpha   90.00
_cell.angle_beta   90.00
_cell.angle_gamma   90.00
#
_symmetry.space_group_name_H-M   'P 1'
#
loop_
_entity.id
_entity.type
_entity.pdbx_description
1 polymer ?
#
loop_
_entity_poly.entity_id
_entity_poly.type
_entity_poly.pdbx_seq_one_letter_code
_entity_poly.pdbx_strand_id
1 'polypeptide(L)'
;MNARALGLWMAALLVAASPAAAGASVLPIYIEDNHAGRFYWLAQNIDLDQPCTLILFDAHSDASGIFDSDKIRGALRNVASGPARQVLLDRWRSESYVQCFNWIEPLMPGPIAKVIWVPAEKLPETEIRKRMQEAIALLDGHLEAAPRKSGSLRESYVVSDFESLEKHLAPTEPLVVTIDLDYFAGLSAPEQETAFARIWNFVIERPNLRAITFAISRPYLKSEEEAYRLLNVALTSALSLPTVQIQFEPFLTVANDHSTLAKKLMAKGEKSPVFDLAQAPQELRARILSESKHITVRHDAARWQQLLQLWDGEAPQLHLQIKDRQPSTDNVWRIPANEPAEIELVVEPWTTKPEKIEWFALTPKYSRCNLTNLSIDQVGFVANAAPCPAWNERPIDHHDSVLPIARIDNLFDRQFHCGSVRLRARALVDGKIRETAVLELRRFVGSGFRAAISEQFGLPYLFGSGQLSENSDTEPETNLGADCANFVVYALRRQGHRVPWSDPKQLRDHLDLVARSVTPGTARISAEDLQRGAIVHLDTHVAAVIEDRQPVGILDENDLVAHQLTGAPQIVTLGELLRQRKKNCFDLFRVRPAKAAATLVFGGDVMLGRSCAPNIESGMDPFAGIGSVLRGVSFAAANLECTISSLGDSASRYAFRAPARSAQLLRRSGFHAMGLANNHALDFGAVALHDCAASLSREKIEPVGVKTSSGNACAPSFFSVLGGKKIALLAISDVGPAAGSEIAAASDRVRLSDLVQKTKSAAKTLGVVHGHDRRRSGIARREILRRTPALSAGEDAR
;
A
#
# COMPACT_ATOMS: atom_id res chain seq x y z
N MET A 1 11.87 30.20 33.39
CA MET A 1 11.19 29.00 32.84
C MET A 1 11.21 29.11 31.33
N ASN A 2 11.87 28.20 30.61
CA ASN A 2 12.01 28.31 29.14
C ASN A 2 10.89 27.57 28.41
N ALA A 3 10.25 28.25 27.44
CA ALA A 3 9.14 27.78 26.60
C ALA A 3 9.40 26.44 25.88
N ARG A 4 10.67 26.09 25.63
CA ARG A 4 11.07 24.79 25.05
C ARG A 4 10.77 23.57 25.93
N ALA A 5 10.60 23.75 27.23
CA ALA A 5 10.33 22.64 28.16
C ALA A 5 8.85 22.27 28.25
N LEU A 6 7.94 23.20 27.95
CA LEU A 6 6.49 22.98 28.03
C LEU A 6 5.99 22.17 26.82
N GLY A 7 6.55 22.39 25.63
CA GLY A 7 6.14 21.72 24.38
C GLY A 7 6.45 20.22 24.28
N LEU A 8 7.31 19.68 25.15
CA LEU A 8 7.61 18.24 25.22
C LEU A 8 6.60 17.45 26.07
N TRP A 9 5.86 18.13 26.96
CA TRP A 9 5.02 17.48 27.98
C TRP A 9 3.56 17.33 27.56
N MET A 10 3.03 18.19 26.68
CA MET A 10 1.61 18.15 26.29
C MET A 10 1.29 17.21 25.11
N ALA A 11 2.22 17.04 24.17
CA ALA A 11 1.95 16.26 22.95
C ALA A 11 1.76 14.75 23.20
N ALA A 12 2.37 14.21 24.28
CA ALA A 12 2.31 12.78 24.60
C ALA A 12 1.03 12.37 25.35
N LEU A 13 0.28 13.31 25.94
CA LEU A 13 -0.93 13.00 26.73
C LEU A 13 -2.23 13.02 25.90
N LEU A 14 -2.26 13.73 24.76
CA LEU A 14 -3.49 13.95 23.98
C LEU A 14 -3.81 12.88 22.94
N VAL A 15 -2.84 12.07 22.52
CA VAL A 15 -3.09 10.93 21.60
C VAL A 15 -3.73 9.73 22.34
N ALA A 16 -3.64 9.70 23.67
CA ALA A 16 -4.06 8.57 24.50
C ALA A 16 -5.58 8.45 24.77
N ALA A 17 -6.43 9.35 24.23
CA ALA A 17 -7.83 9.48 24.67
C ALA A 17 -8.87 9.60 23.55
N SER A 18 -8.66 9.00 22.37
CA SER A 18 -9.74 8.87 21.39
C SER A 18 -9.86 7.45 20.84
N PRO A 19 -10.77 6.64 21.41
CA PRO A 19 -11.35 5.51 20.70
C PRO A 19 -12.50 6.05 19.84
N ALA A 20 -12.20 6.58 18.67
CA ALA A 20 -13.23 6.91 17.69
C ALA A 20 -12.66 6.71 16.28
N ALA A 21 -13.41 5.97 15.48
CA ALA A 21 -13.09 5.61 14.11
C ALA A 21 -12.65 6.82 13.27
N ALA A 22 -11.35 6.92 13.01
CA ALA A 22 -10.81 7.63 11.87
C ALA A 22 -9.91 6.61 11.17
N GLY A 23 -10.44 5.99 10.11
CA GLY A 23 -9.58 5.29 9.15
C GLY A 23 -8.50 6.27 8.67
N ALA A 24 -7.37 5.74 8.23
CA ALA A 24 -6.26 6.55 7.74
C ALA A 24 -6.72 7.77 6.94
N SER A 25 -6.08 8.92 7.13
CA SER A 25 -6.25 10.09 6.27
C SER A 25 -5.64 9.80 4.89
N VAL A 26 -6.22 8.83 4.19
CA VAL A 26 -6.09 8.66 2.75
C VAL A 26 -6.55 9.99 2.16
N LEU A 27 -5.66 10.67 1.46
CA LEU A 27 -6.03 11.87 0.71
C LEU A 27 -6.76 11.41 -0.57
N PRO A 28 -8.09 11.61 -0.67
CA PRO A 28 -8.81 11.23 -1.86
C PRO A 28 -8.48 12.19 -3.01
N ILE A 29 -8.20 11.61 -4.18
CA ILE A 29 -7.97 12.36 -5.41
C ILE A 29 -9.00 11.93 -6.45
N TYR A 30 -9.70 12.90 -7.04
CA TYR A 30 -10.61 12.67 -8.16
C TYR A 30 -10.06 13.26 -9.45
N ILE A 31 -10.15 12.52 -10.55
CA ILE A 31 -9.73 12.98 -11.88
C ILE A 31 -10.84 12.68 -12.89
N GLU A 32 -11.22 13.67 -13.69
CA GLU A 32 -12.12 13.51 -14.84
C GLU A 32 -11.68 14.43 -15.99
N ASP A 33 -12.24 14.25 -17.20
CA ASP A 33 -12.05 15.19 -18.30
C ASP A 33 -12.58 16.61 -17.99
N ASN A 34 -13.69 16.73 -17.26
CA ASN A 34 -14.36 18.02 -17.04
C ASN A 34 -14.74 18.27 -15.57
N HIS A 35 -15.16 19.50 -15.29
CA HIS A 35 -15.50 19.98 -13.95
C HIS A 35 -16.82 19.47 -13.39
N ALA A 36 -17.80 19.10 -14.24
CA ALA A 36 -19.12 18.70 -13.76
C ALA A 36 -19.00 17.50 -12.81
N GLY A 37 -18.07 16.59 -13.13
CA GLY A 37 -17.70 15.48 -12.27
C GLY A 37 -17.36 15.83 -10.83
N ARG A 38 -16.70 16.97 -10.63
CA ARG A 38 -16.22 17.42 -9.33
C ARG A 38 -17.38 17.75 -8.41
N PHE A 39 -18.45 18.39 -8.92
CA PHE A 39 -19.64 18.63 -8.11
C PHE A 39 -20.22 17.31 -7.57
N TYR A 40 -20.45 16.33 -8.46
CA TYR A 40 -21.03 15.05 -8.06
C TYR A 40 -20.14 14.30 -7.07
N TRP A 41 -18.83 14.31 -7.31
CA TRP A 41 -17.88 13.66 -6.44
C TRP A 41 -17.79 14.36 -5.07
N LEU A 42 -17.67 15.68 -5.03
CA LEU A 42 -17.60 16.46 -3.78
C LEU A 42 -18.89 16.32 -2.98
N ALA A 43 -20.06 16.48 -3.61
CA ALA A 43 -21.36 16.33 -2.95
C ALA A 43 -21.55 14.96 -2.27
N GLN A 44 -20.85 13.93 -2.76
CA GLN A 44 -20.86 12.60 -2.18
C GLN A 44 -19.79 12.39 -1.10
N ASN A 45 -18.62 13.00 -1.23
CA ASN A 45 -17.42 12.65 -0.45
C ASN A 45 -17.00 13.67 0.61
N ILE A 46 -17.54 14.90 0.59
CA ILE A 46 -17.29 15.88 1.65
C ILE A 46 -18.46 15.93 2.64
N ASP A 47 -18.16 16.33 3.87
CA ASP A 47 -19.19 16.60 4.87
C ASP A 47 -19.98 17.85 4.47
N LEU A 48 -21.27 17.69 4.19
CA LEU A 48 -22.14 18.78 3.72
C LEU A 48 -22.48 19.79 4.83
N ASP A 49 -22.23 19.43 6.09
CA ASP A 49 -22.55 20.25 7.26
C ASP A 49 -21.30 20.89 7.89
N GLN A 50 -20.11 20.49 7.44
CA GLN A 50 -18.85 21.11 7.83
C GLN A 50 -18.42 22.17 6.78
N PRO A 51 -18.30 23.45 7.16
CA PRO A 51 -17.76 24.48 6.28
C PRO A 51 -16.31 24.20 5.85
N CYS A 52 -16.01 24.44 4.58
CA CYS A 52 -14.66 24.37 4.03
C CYS A 52 -14.34 25.54 3.10
N THR A 53 -13.06 25.82 2.92
CA THR A 53 -12.54 26.69 1.87
C THR A 53 -12.18 25.84 0.64
N LEU A 54 -12.57 26.30 -0.55
CA LEU A 54 -12.15 25.76 -1.84
C LEU A 54 -11.07 26.67 -2.46
N ILE A 55 -9.92 26.12 -2.81
CA ILE A 55 -8.97 26.79 -3.72
C ILE A 55 -9.17 26.25 -5.13
N LEU A 56 -9.40 27.14 -6.08
CA LEU A 56 -9.57 26.85 -7.51
C LEU A 56 -8.35 27.36 -8.28
N PHE A 57 -7.46 26.46 -8.69
CA PHE A 57 -6.39 26.77 -9.66
C PHE A 57 -6.93 26.54 -11.05
N ASP A 58 -7.38 27.60 -11.71
CA ASP A 58 -8.06 27.54 -13.00
C ASP A 58 -7.81 28.82 -13.81
N ALA A 59 -7.69 28.69 -15.13
CA ALA A 59 -7.66 29.84 -16.03
C ALA A 59 -8.99 30.63 -16.02
N HIS A 60 -10.09 29.98 -15.64
CA HIS A 60 -11.46 30.49 -15.62
C HIS A 60 -12.03 30.53 -14.19
N SER A 61 -13.08 31.32 -13.98
CA SER A 61 -13.63 31.53 -12.64
C SER A 61 -14.61 30.44 -12.19
N ASP A 62 -15.28 29.76 -13.13
CA ASP A 62 -16.43 28.89 -12.85
C ASP A 62 -17.50 29.53 -11.94
N ALA A 63 -17.52 30.85 -11.91
CA ALA A 63 -18.34 31.66 -11.03
C ALA A 63 -19.75 31.85 -11.60
N SER A 64 -20.28 30.86 -12.33
CA SER A 64 -21.59 31.00 -12.96
C SER A 64 -22.69 30.54 -12.03
N GLY A 65 -23.73 31.35 -11.90
CA GLY A 65 -24.92 31.00 -11.14
C GLY A 65 -25.75 29.87 -11.78
N ILE A 66 -26.48 29.14 -10.95
CA ILE A 66 -27.55 28.22 -11.30
C ILE A 66 -28.86 28.74 -10.72
N PHE A 67 -29.96 28.56 -11.45
CA PHE A 67 -31.27 28.96 -10.99
C PHE A 67 -31.72 28.10 -9.79
N ASP A 68 -32.13 28.75 -8.69
CA ASP A 68 -32.62 28.10 -7.46
C ASP A 68 -31.62 27.09 -6.84
N SER A 69 -30.40 27.54 -6.57
CA SER A 69 -29.34 26.72 -5.97
C SER A 69 -29.68 26.20 -4.56
N ASP A 70 -30.60 26.86 -3.84
CA ASP A 70 -31.08 26.41 -2.52
C ASP A 70 -31.89 25.10 -2.60
N LYS A 71 -32.66 24.91 -3.66
CA LYS A 71 -33.37 23.64 -3.89
C LYS A 71 -32.40 22.48 -4.09
N ILE A 72 -31.28 22.72 -4.77
CA ILE A 72 -30.22 21.72 -4.97
C ILE A 72 -29.60 21.35 -3.62
N ARG A 73 -29.19 22.35 -2.84
CA ARG A 73 -28.63 22.16 -1.49
C ARG A 73 -29.58 21.44 -0.54
N GLY A 74 -30.87 21.78 -0.60
CA GLY A 74 -31.91 21.12 0.18
C GLY A 74 -32.07 19.65 -0.22
N ALA A 75 -32.12 19.35 -1.51
CA ALA A 75 -32.24 17.98 -2.00
C ALA A 75 -31.02 17.11 -1.65
N LEU A 76 -29.80 17.66 -1.67
CA LEU A 76 -28.59 16.93 -1.25
C LEU A 76 -28.60 16.51 0.22
N ARG A 77 -29.20 17.34 1.10
CA ARG A 77 -29.32 17.07 2.54
C ARG A 77 -30.54 16.22 2.90
N ASN A 78 -31.63 16.36 2.14
CA ASN A 78 -32.88 15.65 2.37
C ASN A 78 -32.91 14.26 1.71
N VAL A 79 -31.89 13.45 1.97
CA VAL A 79 -31.78 12.05 1.53
C VAL A 79 -31.63 11.13 2.73
N ALA A 80 -32.24 9.94 2.65
CA ALA A 80 -32.26 9.00 3.78
C ALA A 80 -30.89 8.39 4.11
N SER A 81 -29.95 8.38 3.15
CA SER A 81 -28.63 7.76 3.31
C SER A 81 -27.64 8.19 2.22
N GLY A 82 -26.35 7.89 2.41
CA GLY A 82 -25.29 8.09 1.41
C GLY A 82 -25.56 7.39 0.07
N PRO A 83 -26.00 6.11 0.03
CA PRO A 83 -26.41 5.45 -1.21
C PRO A 83 -27.60 6.13 -1.91
N ALA A 84 -28.58 6.63 -1.17
CA ALA A 84 -29.69 7.39 -1.75
C ALA A 84 -29.20 8.70 -2.37
N ARG A 85 -28.20 9.35 -1.75
CA ARG A 85 -27.52 10.52 -2.34
C ARG A 85 -26.84 10.18 -3.65
N GLN A 86 -26.10 9.07 -3.72
CA GLN A 86 -25.45 8.64 -4.95
C GLN A 86 -26.46 8.46 -6.09
N VAL A 87 -27.60 7.80 -5.83
CA VAL A 87 -28.67 7.63 -6.84
C VAL A 87 -29.23 8.97 -7.32
N LEU A 88 -29.43 9.93 -6.41
CA LEU A 88 -29.86 11.28 -6.76
C LEU A 88 -28.84 11.98 -7.67
N LEU A 89 -27.56 11.90 -7.32
CA LEU A 89 -26.45 12.49 -8.07
C LEU A 89 -26.30 11.86 -9.46
N ASP A 90 -26.40 10.54 -9.56
CA ASP A 90 -26.33 9.82 -10.84
C ASP A 90 -27.45 10.26 -11.79
N ARG A 91 -28.67 10.41 -11.27
CA ARG A 91 -29.80 10.95 -12.05
C ARG A 91 -29.51 12.37 -12.53
N TRP A 92 -29.14 13.27 -11.62
CA TRP A 92 -28.81 14.66 -11.96
C TRP A 92 -27.68 14.78 -12.97
N ARG A 93 -26.72 13.86 -12.92
CA ARG A 93 -25.64 13.78 -13.89
C ARG A 93 -26.14 13.40 -15.27
N SER A 94 -27.01 12.39 -15.36
CA SER A 94 -27.60 11.97 -16.64
C SER A 94 -28.50 13.04 -17.28
N GLU A 95 -29.09 13.91 -16.46
CA GLU A 95 -29.94 15.03 -16.89
C GLU A 95 -29.13 16.32 -17.12
N SER A 96 -27.81 16.28 -16.94
CA SER A 96 -26.92 17.44 -17.09
C SER A 96 -27.33 18.63 -16.21
N TYR A 97 -27.87 18.33 -15.02
CA TYR A 97 -28.47 19.28 -14.09
C TYR A 97 -27.45 20.29 -13.55
N VAL A 98 -26.20 19.86 -13.36
CA VAL A 98 -25.05 20.72 -13.05
C VAL A 98 -24.05 20.61 -14.21
N GLN A 99 -23.61 21.76 -14.72
CA GLN A 99 -22.73 21.89 -15.87
C GLN A 99 -21.27 22.10 -15.42
N CYS A 100 -20.35 21.96 -16.37
CA CYS A 100 -18.92 22.16 -16.12
C CYS A 100 -18.54 23.58 -15.66
N PHE A 101 -19.36 24.61 -15.93
CA PHE A 101 -19.02 26.00 -15.61
C PHE A 101 -19.80 26.60 -14.42
N ASN A 102 -20.75 25.86 -13.84
CA ASN A 102 -21.62 26.32 -12.74
C ASN A 102 -21.68 25.33 -11.56
N TRP A 103 -20.61 24.55 -11.39
CA TRP A 103 -20.54 23.45 -10.44
C TRP A 103 -20.29 23.88 -8.99
N ILE A 104 -19.75 25.09 -8.78
CA ILE A 104 -19.34 25.61 -7.46
C ILE A 104 -20.53 26.12 -6.65
N GLU A 105 -21.35 27.00 -7.23
CA GLU A 105 -22.44 27.67 -6.52
C GLU A 105 -23.46 26.73 -5.86
N PRO A 106 -23.83 25.57 -6.45
CA PRO A 106 -24.65 24.55 -5.78
C PRO A 106 -24.10 24.05 -4.44
N LEU A 107 -22.80 24.24 -4.16
CA LEU A 107 -22.14 23.86 -2.91
C LEU A 107 -21.86 25.06 -1.99
N MET A 108 -22.17 26.29 -2.40
CA MET A 108 -22.04 27.51 -1.58
C MET A 108 -23.38 27.93 -0.97
N PRO A 109 -23.45 28.61 0.20
CA PRO A 109 -22.36 28.94 1.11
C PRO A 109 -21.96 27.76 2.03
N GLY A 110 -22.55 26.58 1.81
CA GLY A 110 -22.27 25.39 2.62
C GLY A 110 -22.52 24.13 1.80
N PRO A 111 -21.57 23.19 1.74
CA PRO A 111 -20.34 23.12 2.55
C PRO A 111 -19.22 24.08 2.15
N ILE A 112 -19.19 24.62 0.92
CA ILE A 112 -18.14 25.54 0.49
C ILE A 112 -18.49 26.95 0.97
N ALA A 113 -17.89 27.35 2.10
CA ALA A 113 -18.11 28.66 2.71
C ALA A 113 -17.33 29.78 2.04
N LYS A 114 -16.20 29.42 1.43
CA LYS A 114 -15.30 30.35 0.75
C LYS A 114 -14.67 29.70 -0.48
N VAL A 115 -14.59 30.47 -1.56
CA VAL A 115 -13.86 30.12 -2.77
C VAL A 115 -12.74 31.12 -2.98
N ILE A 116 -11.53 30.62 -3.23
CA ILE A 116 -10.37 31.41 -3.63
C ILE A 116 -9.98 30.96 -5.03
N TRP A 117 -10.32 31.78 -6.02
CA TRP A 117 -9.89 31.57 -7.40
C TRP A 117 -8.50 32.13 -7.62
N VAL A 118 -7.60 31.26 -8.07
CA VAL A 118 -6.22 31.59 -8.42
C VAL A 118 -6.09 31.44 -9.94
N PRO A 119 -5.99 32.55 -10.69
CA PRO A 119 -5.75 32.51 -12.13
C PRO A 119 -4.28 32.21 -12.46
N ALA A 120 -4.04 31.63 -13.64
CA ALA A 120 -2.71 31.23 -14.11
C ALA A 120 -1.70 32.39 -14.20
N GLU A 121 -2.20 33.59 -14.51
CA GLU A 121 -1.39 34.78 -14.70
C GLU A 121 -1.11 35.47 -13.35
N LYS A 122 0.11 36.02 -13.19
CA LYS A 122 0.35 36.98 -12.12
C LYS A 122 -0.33 38.29 -12.48
N LEU A 123 -1.38 38.63 -11.76
CA LEU A 123 -2.20 39.80 -12.05
C LEU A 123 -1.85 41.01 -11.16
N PRO A 124 -1.84 42.23 -11.70
CA PRO A 124 -1.81 43.44 -10.87
C PRO A 124 -3.11 43.55 -10.07
N GLU A 125 -3.07 44.24 -8.91
CA GLU A 125 -4.24 44.38 -8.03
C GLU A 125 -5.48 44.96 -8.72
N THR A 126 -5.30 45.80 -9.73
CA THR A 126 -6.40 46.37 -10.52
C THR A 126 -7.14 45.30 -11.32
N GLU A 127 -6.42 44.34 -11.90
CA GLU A 127 -7.04 43.26 -12.67
C GLU A 127 -7.64 42.21 -11.74
N ILE A 128 -7.03 41.95 -10.57
CA ILE A 128 -7.63 41.11 -9.52
C ILE A 128 -9.01 41.67 -9.11
N ARG A 129 -9.09 42.98 -8.83
CA ARG A 129 -10.37 43.64 -8.46
C ARG A 129 -11.41 43.53 -9.56
N LYS A 130 -11.01 43.73 -10.81
CA LYS A 130 -11.90 43.63 -11.97
C LYS A 130 -12.43 42.20 -12.15
N ARG A 131 -11.56 41.19 -12.17
CA ARG A 131 -11.96 39.78 -12.28
C ARG A 131 -12.86 39.35 -11.12
N MET A 132 -12.60 39.85 -9.92
CA MET A 132 -13.47 39.60 -8.76
C MET A 132 -14.87 40.19 -8.97
N GLN A 133 -14.98 41.43 -9.46
CA GLN A 133 -16.26 42.05 -9.77
C GLN A 133 -17.04 41.27 -10.85
N GLU A 134 -16.35 40.83 -11.90
CA GLU A 134 -16.94 40.02 -12.98
C GLU A 134 -17.45 38.67 -12.46
N ALA A 135 -16.64 37.98 -11.66
CA ALA A 135 -17.02 36.70 -11.04
C ALA A 135 -18.24 36.85 -10.12
N ILE A 136 -18.27 37.89 -9.29
CA ILE A 136 -19.41 38.16 -8.41
C ILE A 136 -20.68 38.45 -9.22
N ALA A 137 -20.57 39.25 -10.28
CA ALA A 137 -21.71 39.56 -11.15
C ALA A 137 -22.30 38.30 -11.81
N LEU A 138 -21.45 37.33 -12.17
CA LEU A 138 -21.89 36.04 -12.70
C LEU A 138 -22.53 35.14 -11.63
N LEU A 139 -21.98 35.10 -10.41
CA LEU A 139 -22.52 34.30 -9.30
C LEU A 139 -23.86 34.84 -8.81
N ASP A 140 -23.97 36.15 -8.71
CA ASP A 140 -25.16 36.83 -8.19
C ASP A 140 -26.15 37.19 -9.32
N GLY A 141 -25.87 36.81 -10.57
CA GLY A 141 -26.67 37.20 -11.74
C GLY A 141 -28.14 36.77 -11.69
N HIS A 142 -28.47 35.74 -10.89
CA HIS A 142 -29.85 35.30 -10.66
C HIS A 142 -30.46 35.79 -9.34
N LEU A 143 -29.72 36.54 -8.52
CA LEU A 143 -30.13 36.88 -7.16
C LEU A 143 -31.41 37.72 -7.10
N GLU A 144 -31.64 38.58 -8.10
CA GLU A 144 -32.88 39.38 -8.19
C GLU A 144 -34.10 38.52 -8.60
N ALA A 145 -33.90 37.58 -9.53
CA ALA A 145 -34.98 36.75 -10.08
C ALA A 145 -35.30 35.53 -9.20
N ALA A 146 -34.31 35.00 -8.49
CA ALA A 146 -34.41 33.87 -7.58
C ALA A 146 -33.55 34.15 -6.33
N PRO A 147 -34.07 34.91 -5.34
CA PRO A 147 -33.32 35.27 -4.15
C PRO A 147 -32.86 34.04 -3.37
N ARG A 148 -31.55 33.97 -3.12
CA ARG A 148 -30.96 32.94 -2.26
C ARG A 148 -31.16 33.28 -0.79
N LYS A 149 -31.36 32.26 0.04
CA LYS A 149 -31.48 32.39 1.50
C LYS A 149 -30.26 33.03 2.15
N SER A 150 -29.07 32.79 1.61
CA SER A 150 -27.81 33.38 2.08
C SER A 150 -27.58 34.81 1.60
N GLY A 151 -28.37 35.28 0.63
CA GLY A 151 -28.09 36.52 -0.09
C GLY A 151 -26.95 36.41 -1.09
N SER A 152 -26.23 37.52 -1.27
CA SER A 152 -25.07 37.64 -2.14
C SER A 152 -23.90 36.77 -1.64
N LEU A 153 -23.16 36.17 -2.58
CA LEU A 153 -21.95 35.39 -2.26
C LEU A 153 -20.66 36.22 -2.35
N ARG A 154 -20.78 37.55 -2.49
CA ARG A 154 -19.67 38.48 -2.66
C ARG A 154 -18.55 38.34 -1.63
N GLU A 155 -18.90 38.17 -0.36
CA GLU A 155 -17.92 38.04 0.73
C GLU A 155 -17.29 36.65 0.80
N SER A 156 -17.86 35.68 0.09
CA SER A 156 -17.44 34.28 0.05
C SER A 156 -16.62 33.93 -1.20
N TYR A 157 -16.42 34.85 -2.14
CA TYR A 157 -15.68 34.59 -3.38
C TYR A 157 -14.53 35.60 -3.55
N VAL A 158 -13.31 35.10 -3.54
CA VAL A 158 -12.08 35.92 -3.58
C VAL A 158 -11.23 35.54 -4.79
N VAL A 159 -10.60 36.52 -5.42
CA VAL A 159 -9.55 36.31 -6.42
C VAL A 159 -8.21 36.64 -5.80
N SER A 160 -7.22 35.75 -5.94
CA SER A 160 -5.87 35.93 -5.39
C SER A 160 -4.81 35.43 -6.35
N ASP A 161 -3.63 36.06 -6.36
CA ASP A 161 -2.46 35.47 -7.01
C ASP A 161 -1.81 34.40 -6.12
N PHE A 162 -0.98 33.54 -6.72
CA PHE A 162 -0.31 32.47 -5.96
C PHE A 162 0.55 32.99 -4.81
N GLU A 163 1.19 34.17 -4.95
CA GLU A 163 2.11 34.71 -3.95
C GLU A 163 1.39 35.25 -2.71
N SER A 164 0.13 35.67 -2.87
CA SER A 164 -0.71 36.21 -1.80
C SER A 164 -1.73 35.20 -1.29
N LEU A 165 -1.85 34.03 -1.93
CA LEU A 165 -2.81 32.98 -1.59
C LEU A 165 -2.80 32.62 -0.11
N GLU A 166 -1.62 32.47 0.49
CA GLU A 166 -1.48 32.07 1.91
C GLU A 166 -2.15 33.05 2.88
N LYS A 167 -2.24 34.35 2.53
CA LYS A 167 -2.91 35.37 3.35
C LYS A 167 -4.41 35.15 3.48
N HIS A 168 -5.00 34.36 2.59
CA HIS A 168 -6.43 34.07 2.56
C HIS A 168 -6.80 32.76 3.25
N LEU A 169 -5.82 31.97 3.71
CA LEU A 169 -6.03 30.65 4.28
C LEU A 169 -6.00 30.69 5.81
N ALA A 170 -6.97 30.03 6.42
CA ALA A 170 -6.95 29.73 7.85
C ALA A 170 -6.25 28.38 8.09
N PRO A 171 -5.28 28.28 9.02
CA PRO A 171 -4.52 27.04 9.24
C PRO A 171 -5.36 25.82 9.66
N THR A 172 -6.53 26.04 10.25
CA THR A 172 -7.38 24.99 10.84
C THR A 172 -8.65 24.70 10.06
N GLU A 173 -9.01 25.53 9.07
CA GLU A 173 -10.25 25.38 8.32
C GLU A 173 -10.11 24.27 7.28
N PRO A 174 -11.05 23.30 7.16
CA PRO A 174 -10.97 22.26 6.14
C PRO A 174 -10.78 22.84 4.73
N LEU A 175 -9.83 22.27 3.99
CA LEU A 175 -9.43 22.76 2.68
C LEU A 175 -9.71 21.71 1.59
N VAL A 176 -10.41 22.12 0.54
CA VAL A 176 -10.51 21.37 -0.72
C VAL A 176 -9.75 22.13 -1.79
N VAL A 177 -8.96 21.42 -2.59
CA VAL A 177 -8.24 22.03 -3.71
C VAL A 177 -8.71 21.42 -5.01
N THR A 178 -8.97 22.25 -6.00
CA THR A 178 -9.19 21.80 -7.36
C THR A 178 -8.16 22.42 -8.30
N ILE A 179 -7.63 21.60 -9.20
CA ILE A 179 -6.59 21.98 -10.16
C ILE A 179 -7.10 21.64 -11.56
N ASP A 180 -7.31 22.68 -12.35
CA ASP A 180 -7.56 22.56 -13.77
C ASP A 180 -6.26 22.49 -14.54
N LEU A 181 -6.16 21.51 -15.42
CA LEU A 181 -4.93 21.35 -16.19
C LEU A 181 -4.77 22.48 -17.23
N ASP A 182 -5.85 23.15 -17.63
CA ASP A 182 -5.77 24.34 -18.50
C ASP A 182 -5.16 25.57 -17.80
N TYR A 183 -5.03 25.56 -16.47
CA TYR A 183 -4.23 26.55 -15.73
C TYR A 183 -2.78 26.61 -16.25
N PHE A 184 -2.27 25.49 -16.77
CA PHE A 184 -0.92 25.38 -17.31
C PHE A 184 -0.88 25.51 -18.84
N ALA A 185 -2.03 25.74 -19.48
CA ALA A 185 -2.13 25.76 -20.93
C ALA A 185 -1.21 26.81 -21.55
N GLY A 186 -0.52 26.42 -22.62
CA GLY A 186 0.28 27.33 -23.41
C GLY A 186 1.67 27.68 -22.89
N LEU A 187 2.03 27.22 -21.69
CA LEU A 187 3.44 27.13 -21.25
C LEU A 187 4.16 26.01 -22.02
N SER A 188 5.49 26.07 -22.13
CA SER A 188 6.28 24.95 -22.66
C SER A 188 6.26 23.73 -21.73
N ALA A 189 6.61 22.55 -22.22
CA ALA A 189 6.57 21.32 -21.42
C ALA A 189 7.37 21.40 -20.09
N PRO A 190 8.63 21.89 -20.07
CA PRO A 190 9.39 22.04 -18.83
C PRO A 190 8.81 23.10 -17.87
N GLU A 191 8.23 24.17 -18.42
CA GLU A 191 7.57 25.21 -17.63
C GLU A 191 6.29 24.69 -16.98
N GLN A 192 5.51 23.85 -17.69
CA GLN A 192 4.33 23.19 -17.13
C GLN A 192 4.71 22.26 -15.98
N GLU A 193 5.75 21.44 -16.11
CA GLU A 193 6.24 20.58 -15.02
C GLU A 193 6.68 21.40 -13.81
N THR A 194 7.43 22.48 -14.04
CA THR A 194 7.91 23.37 -12.97
C THR A 194 6.76 24.08 -12.26
N ALA A 195 5.82 24.64 -13.02
CA ALA A 195 4.65 25.33 -12.48
C ALA A 195 3.72 24.35 -11.73
N PHE A 196 3.50 23.16 -12.28
CA PHE A 196 2.70 22.13 -11.62
C PHE A 196 3.35 21.69 -10.31
N ALA A 197 4.65 21.37 -10.32
CA ALA A 197 5.37 20.96 -9.12
C ALA A 197 5.32 22.02 -8.02
N ARG A 198 5.39 23.30 -8.38
CA ARG A 198 5.23 24.42 -7.45
C ARG A 198 3.87 24.41 -6.75
N ILE A 199 2.78 24.26 -7.52
CA ILE A 199 1.41 24.20 -6.97
C ILE A 199 1.23 22.92 -6.15
N TRP A 200 1.64 21.78 -6.69
CA TRP A 200 1.54 20.49 -6.02
C TRP A 200 2.21 20.51 -4.65
N ASN A 201 3.44 21.03 -4.55
CA ASN A 201 4.18 21.15 -3.29
C ASN A 201 3.42 22.02 -2.28
N PHE A 202 2.91 23.18 -2.70
CA PHE A 202 2.11 24.03 -1.84
C PHE A 202 0.87 23.31 -1.29
N VAL A 203 0.15 22.59 -2.15
CA VAL A 203 -1.09 21.89 -1.82
C VAL A 203 -0.87 20.75 -0.83
N ILE A 204 0.07 19.83 -1.10
CA ILE A 204 0.28 18.65 -0.24
C ILE A 204 0.92 19.00 1.11
N GLU A 205 1.41 20.23 1.28
CA GLU A 205 1.95 20.75 2.53
C GLU A 205 0.88 21.39 3.43
N ARG A 206 -0.39 21.41 3.00
CA ARG A 206 -1.50 21.93 3.80
C ARG A 206 -2.02 20.88 4.80
N PRO A 207 -1.93 21.10 6.13
CA PRO A 207 -2.34 20.10 7.14
C PRO A 207 -3.85 19.90 7.24
N ASN A 208 -4.62 20.87 6.75
CA ASN A 208 -6.07 20.91 6.73
C ASN A 208 -6.68 20.40 5.40
N LEU A 209 -5.85 19.88 4.48
CA LEU A 209 -6.30 19.37 3.18
C LEU A 209 -7.20 18.13 3.34
N ARG A 210 -8.35 18.12 2.67
CA ARG A 210 -9.36 17.06 2.71
C ARG A 210 -9.56 16.33 1.40
N ALA A 211 -9.37 16.99 0.27
CA ALA A 211 -9.50 16.39 -1.06
C ALA A 211 -8.77 17.20 -2.11
N ILE A 212 -8.33 16.53 -3.18
CA ILE A 212 -7.85 17.16 -4.41
C ILE A 212 -8.70 16.68 -5.58
N THR A 213 -9.15 17.60 -6.44
CA THR A 213 -9.79 17.22 -7.70
C THR A 213 -9.03 17.80 -8.89
N PHE A 214 -8.95 17.03 -9.98
CA PHE A 214 -8.38 17.46 -11.26
C PHE A 214 -9.44 17.42 -12.35
N ALA A 215 -9.38 18.36 -13.28
CA ALA A 215 -10.02 18.21 -14.58
C ALA A 215 -9.00 18.42 -15.68
N ILE A 216 -9.04 17.51 -16.65
CA ILE A 216 -8.14 17.57 -17.80
C ILE A 216 -8.47 18.80 -18.66
N SER A 217 -9.73 19.20 -18.69
CA SER A 217 -10.24 20.38 -19.36
C SER A 217 -9.86 20.38 -20.85
N ARG A 218 -10.00 19.20 -21.49
CA ARG A 218 -9.57 18.96 -22.87
C ARG A 218 -10.02 20.05 -23.85
N PRO A 219 -11.25 20.60 -23.81
CA PRO A 219 -11.66 21.71 -24.67
C PRO A 219 -10.76 22.95 -24.66
N TYR A 220 -10.09 23.22 -23.55
CA TYR A 220 -9.26 24.41 -23.35
C TYR A 220 -7.76 24.18 -23.64
N LEU A 221 -7.37 22.94 -23.94
CA LEU A 221 -5.99 22.56 -24.27
C LEU A 221 -5.73 22.59 -25.78
N LYS A 222 -4.50 22.95 -26.17
CA LYS A 222 -4.12 23.15 -27.59
C LYS A 222 -4.11 21.85 -28.39
N SER A 223 -3.78 20.73 -27.77
CA SER A 223 -3.66 19.43 -28.42
C SER A 223 -3.93 18.26 -27.47
N GLU A 224 -4.09 17.05 -28.03
CA GLU A 224 -4.18 15.83 -27.23
C GLU A 224 -2.87 15.54 -26.49
N GLU A 225 -1.73 15.80 -27.14
CA GLU A 225 -0.40 15.64 -26.53
C GLU A 225 -0.23 16.50 -25.27
N GLU A 226 -0.72 17.75 -25.29
CA GLU A 226 -0.71 18.63 -24.12
C GLU A 226 -1.57 18.04 -22.99
N ALA A 227 -2.76 17.51 -23.31
CA ALA A 227 -3.66 16.88 -22.34
C ALA A 227 -3.04 15.64 -21.70
N TYR A 228 -2.47 14.73 -22.49
CA TYR A 228 -1.81 13.53 -21.95
C TYR A 228 -0.60 13.88 -21.09
N ARG A 229 0.20 14.87 -21.50
CA ARG A 229 1.39 15.27 -20.75
C ARG A 229 1.01 15.87 -19.40
N LEU A 230 0.04 16.77 -19.35
CA LEU A 230 -0.44 17.34 -18.08
C LEU A 230 -1.08 16.28 -17.18
N LEU A 231 -1.88 15.37 -17.75
CA LEU A 231 -2.43 14.25 -16.98
C LEU A 231 -1.31 13.36 -16.43
N ASN A 232 -0.27 13.08 -17.22
CA ASN A 232 0.88 12.30 -16.77
C ASN A 232 1.64 12.98 -15.62
N VAL A 233 1.81 14.30 -15.67
CA VAL A 233 2.40 15.09 -14.58
C VAL A 233 1.53 15.04 -13.34
N ALA A 234 0.21 15.22 -13.47
CA ALA A 234 -0.73 15.18 -12.35
C ALA A 234 -0.78 13.79 -11.71
N LEU A 235 -0.87 12.74 -12.52
CA LEU A 235 -0.92 11.36 -12.05
C LEU A 235 0.40 10.93 -11.40
N THR A 236 1.54 11.27 -11.99
CA THR A 236 2.86 10.99 -11.40
C THR A 236 3.03 11.73 -10.07
N SER A 237 2.60 12.99 -9.99
CA SER A 237 2.64 13.76 -8.75
C SER A 237 1.74 13.16 -7.67
N ALA A 238 0.50 12.78 -8.03
CA ALA A 238 -0.44 12.10 -7.14
C ALA A 238 0.12 10.78 -6.59
N LEU A 239 0.69 9.96 -7.47
CA LEU A 239 1.29 8.66 -7.13
C LEU A 239 2.60 8.79 -6.32
N SER A 240 3.18 9.99 -6.18
CA SER A 240 4.27 10.23 -5.23
C SER A 240 3.83 10.09 -3.77
N LEU A 241 2.53 10.20 -3.49
CA LEU A 241 1.95 10.04 -2.17
C LEU A 241 1.62 8.55 -1.94
N PRO A 242 2.29 7.85 -1.01
CA PRO A 242 2.11 6.40 -0.85
C PRO A 242 0.72 5.99 -0.37
N THR A 243 0.01 6.88 0.34
CA THR A 243 -1.33 6.60 0.89
C THR A 243 -2.46 7.11 -0.01
N VAL A 244 -2.17 7.47 -1.26
CA VAL A 244 -3.16 8.06 -2.17
C VAL A 244 -4.19 7.02 -2.62
N GLN A 245 -5.44 7.47 -2.76
CA GLN A 245 -6.46 6.77 -3.52
C GLN A 245 -6.94 7.68 -4.65
N ILE A 246 -6.74 7.23 -5.88
CA ILE A 246 -7.11 7.98 -7.08
C ILE A 246 -8.38 7.36 -7.64
N GLN A 247 -9.46 8.12 -7.66
CA GLN A 247 -10.63 7.82 -8.48
C GLN A 247 -10.48 8.56 -9.81
N PHE A 248 -10.31 7.81 -10.90
CA PHE A 248 -10.16 8.35 -12.24
C PHE A 248 -11.36 7.92 -13.09
N GLU A 249 -12.09 8.87 -13.66
CA GLU A 249 -13.27 8.57 -14.50
C GLU A 249 -13.04 9.01 -15.95
N PRO A 250 -12.23 8.27 -16.73
CA PRO A 250 -11.83 8.66 -18.09
C PRO A 250 -12.95 8.52 -19.13
N PHE A 251 -14.05 7.85 -18.81
CA PHE A 251 -15.13 7.54 -19.77
C PHE A 251 -16.41 8.31 -19.52
N LEU A 252 -16.47 9.04 -18.40
CA LEU A 252 -17.60 9.92 -18.13
C LEU A 252 -17.52 11.13 -19.08
N THR A 253 -18.65 11.43 -19.71
CA THR A 253 -18.81 12.60 -20.57
C THR A 253 -19.98 13.42 -20.07
N VAL A 254 -19.93 14.74 -20.27
CA VAL A 254 -21.07 15.62 -20.01
C VAL A 254 -21.91 15.69 -21.27
N ALA A 255 -23.15 15.21 -21.18
CA ALA A 255 -24.12 15.41 -22.24
C ALA A 255 -24.52 16.89 -22.29
N ASN A 256 -24.66 17.46 -23.49
CA ASN A 256 -25.16 18.81 -23.72
C ASN A 256 -24.38 19.91 -22.96
N ASP A 257 -23.06 19.97 -23.17
CA ASP A 257 -22.23 21.06 -22.64
C ASP A 257 -22.71 22.43 -23.17
N HIS A 258 -23.18 23.29 -22.26
CA HIS A 258 -23.68 24.63 -22.55
C HIS A 258 -22.68 25.75 -22.25
N SER A 259 -21.41 25.42 -22.04
CA SER A 259 -20.34 26.39 -21.85
C SER A 259 -20.23 27.34 -23.06
N THR A 260 -19.68 28.54 -22.81
CA THR A 260 -19.45 29.52 -23.87
C THR A 260 -18.54 28.96 -24.97
N LEU A 261 -17.57 28.11 -24.60
CA LEU A 261 -16.68 27.46 -25.57
C LEU A 261 -17.44 26.42 -26.40
N ALA A 262 -18.20 25.52 -25.76
CA ALA A 262 -19.00 24.53 -26.48
C ALA A 262 -19.99 25.19 -27.45
N LYS A 263 -20.68 26.26 -27.02
CA LYS A 263 -21.56 27.06 -27.89
C LYS A 263 -20.82 27.66 -29.09
N LYS A 264 -19.60 28.18 -28.89
CA LYS A 264 -18.76 28.72 -29.97
C LYS A 264 -18.36 27.64 -30.98
N LEU A 265 -18.00 26.44 -30.52
CA LEU A 265 -17.65 25.32 -31.39
C LEU A 265 -18.88 24.82 -32.16
N MET A 266 -20.02 24.66 -31.48
CA MET A 266 -21.29 24.31 -32.11
C MET A 266 -21.71 25.30 -33.19
N ALA A 267 -21.54 26.61 -32.95
CA ALA A 267 -21.83 27.65 -33.94
C ALA A 267 -20.94 27.55 -35.20
N LYS A 268 -19.75 26.94 -35.09
CA LYS A 268 -18.86 26.61 -36.22
C LYS A 268 -19.14 25.25 -36.85
N GLY A 269 -20.09 24.47 -36.32
CA GLY A 269 -20.33 23.08 -36.76
C GLY A 269 -19.29 22.08 -36.25
N GLU A 270 -18.46 22.47 -35.28
CA GLU A 270 -17.42 21.64 -34.67
C GLU A 270 -17.95 20.98 -33.40
N LYS A 271 -17.46 19.76 -33.11
CA LYS A 271 -17.74 19.08 -31.82
C LYS A 271 -16.74 19.54 -30.77
N SER A 272 -17.17 19.64 -29.52
CA SER A 272 -16.26 19.84 -28.39
C SER A 272 -15.29 18.66 -28.32
N PRO A 273 -13.97 18.88 -28.21
CA PRO A 273 -13.02 17.78 -28.10
C PRO A 273 -13.20 17.09 -26.75
N VAL A 274 -13.12 15.77 -26.76
CA VAL A 274 -13.28 14.91 -25.58
C VAL A 274 -11.96 14.17 -25.35
N PHE A 275 -11.55 14.01 -24.10
CA PHE A 275 -10.37 13.22 -23.78
C PHE A 275 -10.59 11.74 -24.09
N ASP A 276 -9.74 11.14 -24.94
CA ASP A 276 -9.81 9.72 -25.29
C ASP A 276 -8.64 8.94 -24.72
N LEU A 277 -8.83 8.37 -23.53
CA LEU A 277 -7.80 7.57 -22.88
C LEU A 277 -7.26 6.41 -23.76
N ALA A 278 -8.04 5.87 -24.71
CA ALA A 278 -7.59 4.78 -25.56
C ALA A 278 -6.38 5.15 -26.44
N GLN A 279 -6.21 6.45 -26.74
CA GLN A 279 -5.09 6.99 -27.52
C GLN A 279 -3.92 7.48 -26.66
N ALA A 280 -3.93 7.21 -25.34
CA ALA A 280 -2.86 7.64 -24.44
C ALA A 280 -1.46 7.27 -24.96
N PRO A 281 -0.42 8.11 -24.79
CA PRO A 281 0.94 7.79 -25.17
C PRO A 281 1.52 6.68 -24.27
N GLN A 282 2.61 6.06 -24.71
CA GLN A 282 3.18 4.89 -24.03
C GLN A 282 3.62 5.19 -22.59
N GLU A 283 4.12 6.39 -22.32
CA GLU A 283 4.56 6.84 -20.99
C GLU A 283 3.40 6.84 -19.99
N LEU A 284 2.25 7.39 -20.40
CA LEU A 284 1.05 7.43 -19.56
C LEU A 284 0.47 6.02 -19.35
N ARG A 285 0.44 5.20 -20.40
CA ARG A 285 0.01 3.78 -20.29
C ARG A 285 0.90 3.01 -19.33
N ALA A 286 2.21 3.16 -19.45
CA ALA A 286 3.19 2.47 -18.60
C ALA A 286 3.03 2.86 -17.12
N ARG A 287 2.85 4.16 -16.84
CA ARG A 287 2.57 4.69 -15.49
C ARG A 287 1.26 4.14 -14.92
N ILE A 288 0.19 4.12 -15.72
CA ILE A 288 -1.11 3.58 -15.29
C ILE A 288 -1.02 2.08 -14.99
N LEU A 289 -0.34 1.30 -15.85
CA LEU A 289 -0.21 -0.14 -15.67
C LEU A 289 0.56 -0.47 -14.39
N SER A 290 1.71 0.17 -14.16
CA SER A 290 2.57 -0.10 -13.00
C SER A 290 1.90 0.25 -11.66
N GLU A 291 1.05 1.27 -11.65
CA GLU A 291 0.38 1.76 -10.43
C GLU A 291 -1.15 1.53 -10.43
N SER A 292 -1.63 0.61 -11.27
CA SER A 292 -3.06 0.32 -11.43
C SER A 292 -3.80 -0.07 -10.14
N LYS A 293 -3.07 -0.53 -9.11
CA LYS A 293 -3.62 -0.83 -7.78
C LYS A 293 -4.08 0.41 -7.00
N HIS A 294 -3.54 1.59 -7.30
CA HIS A 294 -3.89 2.86 -6.64
C HIS A 294 -4.96 3.64 -7.41
N ILE A 295 -5.36 3.17 -8.60
CA ILE A 295 -6.30 3.83 -9.50
C ILE A 295 -7.59 3.02 -9.59
N THR A 296 -8.70 3.63 -9.15
CA THR A 296 -10.04 3.07 -9.26
C THR A 296 -10.83 3.80 -10.34
N VAL A 297 -11.45 3.04 -11.23
CA VAL A 297 -12.41 3.53 -12.23
C VAL A 297 -13.76 2.89 -11.92
N ARG A 298 -14.81 3.70 -11.67
CA ARG A 298 -16.15 3.16 -11.37
C ARG A 298 -17.02 3.09 -12.61
N HIS A 299 -17.05 4.15 -13.41
CA HIS A 299 -17.85 4.17 -14.63
C HIS A 299 -17.19 3.32 -15.72
N ASP A 300 -17.97 2.42 -16.32
CA ASP A 300 -17.48 1.48 -17.34
C ASP A 300 -16.19 0.75 -16.93
N ALA A 301 -16.20 0.18 -15.73
CA ALA A 301 -15.09 -0.63 -15.20
C ALA A 301 -14.74 -1.82 -16.12
N ALA A 302 -15.69 -2.31 -16.92
CA ALA A 302 -15.43 -3.35 -17.91
C ALA A 302 -14.50 -2.86 -19.03
N ARG A 303 -14.79 -1.70 -19.63
CA ARG A 303 -13.90 -1.06 -20.63
C ARG A 303 -12.53 -0.72 -20.04
N TRP A 304 -12.49 -0.23 -18.80
CA TRP A 304 -11.22 -0.01 -18.09
C TRP A 304 -10.36 -1.28 -18.04
N GLN A 305 -10.93 -2.39 -17.59
CA GLN A 305 -10.21 -3.66 -17.49
C GLN A 305 -9.77 -4.20 -18.86
N GLN A 306 -10.59 -4.01 -19.90
CA GLN A 306 -10.22 -4.37 -21.27
C GLN A 306 -9.05 -3.54 -21.79
N LEU A 307 -9.02 -2.22 -21.53
CA LEU A 307 -7.88 -1.37 -21.90
C LEU A 307 -6.60 -1.79 -21.18
N LEU A 308 -6.67 -2.04 -19.86
CA LEU A 308 -5.49 -2.51 -19.12
C LEU A 308 -4.97 -3.84 -19.66
N GLN A 309 -5.85 -4.80 -19.96
CA GLN A 309 -5.47 -6.08 -20.56
C GLN A 309 -4.86 -5.93 -21.95
N LEU A 310 -5.44 -5.05 -22.77
CA LEU A 310 -4.92 -4.75 -24.10
C LEU A 310 -3.51 -4.18 -23.98
N TRP A 311 -3.32 -3.13 -23.18
CA TRP A 311 -2.04 -2.47 -23.02
C TRP A 311 -0.99 -3.38 -22.39
N ASP A 312 -1.37 -4.20 -21.40
CA ASP A 312 -0.48 -5.18 -20.76
C ASP A 312 0.03 -6.20 -21.80
N GLY A 313 -0.85 -6.66 -22.69
CA GLY A 313 -0.52 -7.60 -23.76
C GLY A 313 0.28 -7.05 -24.94
N GLU A 314 0.51 -5.73 -25.03
CA GLU A 314 1.25 -5.12 -26.16
C GLU A 314 2.76 -5.43 -26.18
N ALA A 315 3.34 -5.82 -25.05
CA ALA A 315 4.77 -6.07 -24.88
C ALA A 315 5.05 -6.94 -23.64
N PRO A 316 6.21 -7.61 -23.58
CA PRO A 316 6.65 -8.41 -22.44
C PRO A 316 6.51 -7.71 -21.08
N GLN A 317 6.20 -8.49 -20.05
CA GLN A 317 6.08 -7.97 -18.68
C GLN A 317 7.46 -7.74 -18.06
N LEU A 318 7.53 -6.78 -17.15
CA LEU A 318 8.72 -6.44 -16.39
C LEU A 318 8.49 -6.64 -14.90
N HIS A 319 9.46 -7.22 -14.21
CA HIS A 319 9.51 -7.18 -12.76
C HIS A 319 10.95 -7.05 -12.27
N LEU A 320 11.10 -6.58 -11.03
CA LEU A 320 12.39 -6.55 -10.35
C LEU A 320 12.50 -7.76 -9.42
N GLN A 321 13.69 -8.34 -9.36
CA GLN A 321 14.04 -9.36 -8.38
C GLN A 321 15.46 -9.13 -7.86
N ILE A 322 15.85 -9.87 -6.83
CA ILE A 322 17.24 -9.95 -6.40
C ILE A 322 17.73 -11.35 -6.68
N LYS A 323 18.83 -11.41 -7.42
CA LYS A 323 19.45 -12.65 -7.88
C LYS A 323 19.69 -13.61 -6.71
N ASP A 324 19.35 -14.88 -6.91
CA ASP A 324 19.51 -15.98 -5.96
C ASP A 324 18.84 -15.75 -4.58
N ARG A 325 17.86 -14.84 -4.51
CA ARG A 325 17.12 -14.53 -3.28
C ARG A 325 15.62 -14.58 -3.53
N GLN A 326 14.86 -14.56 -2.44
CA GLN A 326 13.41 -14.44 -2.47
C GLN A 326 12.99 -13.35 -1.48
N PRO A 327 11.88 -12.64 -1.74
CA PRO A 327 11.36 -11.68 -0.79
C PRO A 327 10.81 -12.42 0.44
N SER A 328 10.73 -11.68 1.55
CA SER A 328 9.98 -12.12 2.73
C SER A 328 8.47 -12.12 2.45
N THR A 329 7.66 -12.66 3.35
CA THR A 329 6.19 -12.77 3.19
C THR A 329 5.47 -11.42 3.09
N ASP A 330 6.10 -10.35 3.56
CA ASP A 330 5.67 -8.95 3.42
C ASP A 330 6.13 -8.31 2.09
N ASN A 331 6.62 -9.11 1.14
CA ASN A 331 7.19 -8.70 -0.15
C ASN A 331 8.45 -7.80 -0.05
N VAL A 332 9.08 -7.73 1.13
CA VAL A 332 10.33 -6.98 1.32
C VAL A 332 11.54 -7.88 1.10
N TRP A 333 12.49 -7.43 0.29
CA TRP A 333 13.74 -8.12 0.08
C TRP A 333 14.77 -7.71 1.13
N ARG A 334 15.25 -8.66 1.92
CA ARG A 334 16.16 -8.38 3.04
C ARG A 334 17.53 -8.99 2.81
N ILE A 335 18.58 -8.19 2.97
CA ILE A 335 19.97 -8.59 2.69
C ILE A 335 20.89 -8.12 3.84
N PRO A 336 21.80 -8.96 4.35
CA PRO A 336 22.84 -8.49 5.25
C PRO A 336 23.68 -7.37 4.63
N ALA A 337 23.97 -6.32 5.39
CA ALA A 337 24.67 -5.13 4.89
C ALA A 337 26.09 -5.43 4.39
N ASN A 338 26.73 -6.52 4.84
CA ASN A 338 28.05 -6.92 4.37
C ASN A 338 28.03 -7.84 3.13
N GLU A 339 26.85 -8.25 2.65
CA GLU A 339 26.73 -9.12 1.48
C GLU A 339 26.53 -8.31 0.20
N PRO A 340 27.20 -8.69 -0.91
CA PRO A 340 26.87 -8.15 -2.21
C PRO A 340 25.49 -8.64 -2.68
N ALA A 341 24.88 -7.86 -3.56
CA ALA A 341 23.62 -8.20 -4.18
C ALA A 341 23.52 -7.59 -5.58
N GLU A 342 22.79 -8.28 -6.44
CA GLU A 342 22.48 -7.88 -7.80
C GLU A 342 20.96 -7.79 -7.93
N ILE A 343 20.45 -6.59 -8.22
CA ILE A 343 19.03 -6.36 -8.51
C ILE A 343 18.84 -6.54 -10.01
N GLU A 344 17.97 -7.46 -10.41
CA GLU A 344 17.75 -7.80 -11.82
C GLU A 344 16.42 -7.25 -12.30
N LEU A 345 16.44 -6.58 -13.45
CA LEU A 345 15.27 -6.33 -14.26
C LEU A 345 15.01 -7.57 -15.12
N VAL A 346 13.93 -8.28 -14.80
CA VAL A 346 13.51 -9.48 -15.53
C VAL A 346 12.43 -9.09 -16.53
N VAL A 347 12.64 -9.54 -17.77
CA VAL A 347 11.65 -9.45 -18.86
C VAL A 347 11.02 -10.83 -19.04
N GLU A 348 9.69 -10.90 -19.14
CA GLU A 348 8.97 -12.15 -19.38
C GLU A 348 8.30 -12.15 -20.76
N PRO A 349 8.68 -13.06 -21.69
CA PRO A 349 9.63 -14.16 -21.52
C PRO A 349 11.10 -13.69 -21.48
N TRP A 350 11.96 -14.42 -20.74
CA TRP A 350 13.39 -14.09 -20.53
C TRP A 350 14.25 -14.05 -21.80
N THR A 351 13.69 -14.51 -22.93
CA THR A 351 14.34 -14.45 -24.25
C THR A 351 14.34 -13.04 -24.84
N THR A 352 13.43 -12.16 -24.40
CA THR A 352 13.37 -10.79 -24.89
C THR A 352 14.37 -9.92 -24.14
N LYS A 353 15.12 -9.09 -24.88
CA LYS A 353 16.08 -8.14 -24.30
C LYS A 353 15.51 -6.72 -24.32
N PRO A 354 15.63 -5.96 -23.22
CA PRO A 354 15.27 -4.55 -23.20
C PRO A 354 16.25 -3.73 -24.05
N GLU A 355 15.73 -2.73 -24.75
CA GLU A 355 16.48 -1.84 -25.66
C GLU A 355 17.11 -0.65 -24.91
N LYS A 356 16.39 -0.12 -23.92
CA LYS A 356 16.82 0.98 -23.06
C LYS A 356 16.28 0.75 -21.65
N ILE A 357 17.10 1.01 -20.62
CA ILE A 357 16.71 0.86 -19.21
C ILE A 357 17.00 2.16 -18.46
N GLU A 358 16.06 2.55 -17.60
CA GLU A 358 16.16 3.66 -16.66
C GLU A 358 15.83 3.13 -15.26
N TRP A 359 16.74 3.30 -14.32
CA TRP A 359 16.55 2.93 -12.92
C TRP A 359 16.20 4.15 -12.08
N PHE A 360 15.29 3.97 -11.12
CA PHE A 360 14.88 5.03 -10.20
C PHE A 360 14.87 4.54 -8.76
N ALA A 361 15.40 5.38 -7.87
CA ALA A 361 15.23 5.24 -6.44
C ALA A 361 14.10 6.16 -5.95
N LEU A 362 13.22 5.62 -5.11
CA LEU A 362 12.22 6.39 -4.38
C LEU A 362 12.76 6.67 -2.98
N THR A 363 13.09 7.93 -2.72
CA THR A 363 13.64 8.41 -1.44
C THR A 363 12.62 9.30 -0.72
N PRO A 364 12.53 9.29 0.62
CA PRO A 364 11.54 10.13 1.30
C PRO A 364 11.77 11.61 0.97
N LYS A 365 10.70 12.31 0.62
CA LYS A 365 10.75 13.75 0.35
C LYS A 365 10.94 14.56 1.61
N TYR A 366 10.31 14.12 2.69
CA TYR A 366 10.37 14.77 3.99
C TYR A 366 11.05 13.84 4.98
N SER A 367 11.88 14.40 5.88
CA SER A 367 12.51 13.64 6.95
C SER A 367 11.57 13.36 8.13
N ARG A 368 10.47 14.12 8.22
CA ARG A 368 9.45 13.98 9.26
C ARG A 368 8.08 14.42 8.76
N CYS A 369 7.04 13.70 9.19
CA CYS A 369 5.65 14.01 8.91
C CYS A 369 4.81 14.02 10.20
N ASN A 370 3.73 14.79 10.21
CA ASN A 370 2.69 14.78 11.22
C ASN A 370 1.38 14.37 10.58
N LEU A 371 0.94 13.14 10.84
CA LEU A 371 -0.27 12.57 10.24
C LEU A 371 -1.53 12.92 11.04
N THR A 372 -1.37 13.57 12.19
CA THR A 372 -2.48 13.88 13.10
C THR A 372 -3.15 15.20 12.75
N ASN A 373 -4.45 15.32 13.04
CA ASN A 373 -5.20 16.58 12.95
C ASN A 373 -4.99 17.49 14.19
N LEU A 374 -3.98 17.24 15.02
CA LEU A 374 -3.74 18.03 16.24
C LEU A 374 -3.23 19.43 15.88
N SER A 375 -3.62 20.43 16.67
CA SER A 375 -3.18 21.81 16.44
C SER A 375 -1.69 21.99 16.69
N ILE A 376 -1.10 23.02 16.08
CA ILE A 376 0.33 23.38 16.26
C ILE A 376 0.70 23.51 17.75
N ASP A 377 -0.19 24.03 18.59
CA ASP A 377 0.06 24.17 20.03
C ASP A 377 0.00 22.83 20.79
N GLN A 378 -0.69 21.84 20.22
CA GLN A 378 -0.79 20.47 20.74
C GLN A 378 0.37 19.59 20.27
N VAL A 379 1.02 19.93 19.15
CA VAL A 379 2.12 19.16 18.60
C VAL A 379 3.46 19.83 18.90
N GLY A 380 4.36 19.10 19.56
CA GLY A 380 5.65 19.64 20.00
C GLY A 380 6.62 19.93 18.83
N PHE A 381 7.67 19.13 18.70
CA PHE A 381 8.70 19.37 17.68
C PHE A 381 8.24 19.12 16.23
N VAL A 382 7.03 18.61 16.02
CA VAL A 382 6.43 18.29 14.71
C VAL A 382 5.44 19.34 14.21
N ALA A 383 5.33 20.49 14.88
CA ALA A 383 4.48 21.62 14.45
C ALA A 383 4.64 22.01 12.97
N ASN A 384 5.87 21.95 12.44
CA ASN A 384 6.19 22.30 11.06
C ASN A 384 6.58 21.05 10.23
N ALA A 385 6.08 19.88 10.59
CA ALA A 385 6.31 18.66 9.80
C ALA A 385 5.31 18.59 8.63
N ALA A 386 5.69 17.93 7.54
CA ALA A 386 4.79 17.74 6.41
C ALA A 386 3.57 16.92 6.85
N PRO A 387 2.36 17.20 6.34
CA PRO A 387 1.14 16.53 6.81
C PRO A 387 0.98 15.11 6.25
N CYS A 388 1.74 14.76 5.22
CA CYS A 388 1.76 13.44 4.62
C CYS A 388 3.18 13.04 4.18
N PRO A 389 3.48 11.73 4.12
CA PRO A 389 4.69 11.24 3.48
C PRO A 389 4.58 11.40 1.97
N ALA A 390 5.73 11.58 1.30
CA ALA A 390 5.82 11.63 -0.15
C ALA A 390 7.18 11.10 -0.60
N TRP A 391 7.26 10.58 -1.81
CA TRP A 391 8.50 10.08 -2.42
C TRP A 391 9.06 11.07 -3.43
N ASN A 392 10.35 11.36 -3.31
CA ASN A 392 11.14 11.88 -4.42
C ASN A 392 11.59 10.71 -5.28
N GLU A 393 11.43 10.87 -6.58
CA GLU A 393 11.95 9.95 -7.56
C GLU A 393 13.30 10.45 -8.08
N ARG A 394 14.33 9.63 -7.94
CA ARG A 394 15.70 9.99 -8.30
C ARG A 394 16.22 9.00 -9.34
N PRO A 395 16.58 9.46 -10.56
CA PRO A 395 17.20 8.58 -11.52
C PRO A 395 18.55 8.08 -10.98
N ILE A 396 18.86 6.82 -11.26
CA ILE A 396 20.14 6.18 -10.96
C ILE A 396 20.91 6.12 -12.28
N ASP A 397 22.15 6.61 -12.28
CA ASP A 397 23.06 6.55 -13.42
C ASP A 397 23.55 5.11 -13.64
N HIS A 398 22.68 4.29 -14.21
CA HIS A 398 22.90 2.89 -14.54
C HIS A 398 21.91 2.47 -15.63
N HIS A 399 22.35 1.67 -16.61
CA HIS A 399 21.55 1.35 -17.80
C HIS A 399 21.53 -0.13 -18.17
N ASP A 400 22.17 -1.00 -17.39
CA ASP A 400 22.12 -2.45 -17.61
C ASP A 400 20.93 -3.09 -16.91
N SER A 401 20.57 -4.31 -17.33
CA SER A 401 19.49 -5.12 -16.73
C SER A 401 19.82 -5.62 -15.33
N VAL A 402 21.08 -5.54 -14.92
CA VAL A 402 21.53 -5.90 -13.57
C VAL A 402 22.09 -4.66 -12.91
N LEU A 403 21.49 -4.21 -11.81
CA LEU A 403 21.93 -3.10 -10.97
C LEU A 403 22.68 -3.66 -9.75
N PRO A 404 24.03 -3.52 -9.69
CA PRO A 404 24.80 -3.94 -8.52
C PRO A 404 24.51 -3.04 -7.31
N ILE A 405 24.44 -3.64 -6.12
CA ILE A 405 24.16 -2.90 -4.87
C ILE A 405 25.13 -1.73 -4.63
N ALA A 406 26.40 -1.88 -5.07
CA ALA A 406 27.43 -0.86 -4.95
C ALA A 406 27.09 0.46 -5.67
N ARG A 407 26.22 0.43 -6.70
CA ARG A 407 25.78 1.64 -7.42
C ARG A 407 24.75 2.46 -6.65
N ILE A 408 24.08 1.86 -5.67
CA ILE A 408 23.04 2.49 -4.84
C ILE A 408 23.41 2.50 -3.35
N ASP A 409 24.66 2.16 -3.01
CA ASP A 409 25.14 2.10 -1.64
C ASP A 409 25.04 3.46 -0.92
N ASN A 410 25.19 4.55 -1.66
CA ASN A 410 25.03 5.92 -1.18
C ASN A 410 23.59 6.30 -0.77
N LEU A 411 22.60 5.47 -1.06
CA LEU A 411 21.20 5.64 -0.64
C LEU A 411 20.91 5.01 0.73
N PHE A 412 21.82 4.18 1.24
CA PHE A 412 21.74 3.60 2.58
C PHE A 412 22.48 4.49 3.60
N ASP A 413 22.37 4.11 4.87
CA ASP A 413 23.18 4.72 5.93
C ASP A 413 24.68 4.62 5.58
N ARG A 414 25.41 5.74 5.68
CA ARG A 414 26.80 5.83 5.23
C ARG A 414 27.80 5.12 6.13
N GLN A 415 27.45 4.89 7.39
CA GLN A 415 28.36 4.29 8.36
C GLN A 415 28.20 2.78 8.40
N PHE A 416 26.97 2.30 8.30
CA PHE A 416 26.62 0.90 8.48
C PHE A 416 26.09 0.22 7.20
N HIS A 417 25.94 0.98 6.11
CA HIS A 417 25.46 0.49 4.80
C HIS A 417 24.12 -0.27 4.91
N CYS A 418 23.26 0.19 5.83
CA CYS A 418 21.98 -0.42 6.18
C CYS A 418 20.81 0.55 5.97
N GLY A 419 19.59 0.02 5.99
CA GLY A 419 18.36 0.78 5.82
C GLY A 419 17.51 0.30 4.64
N SER A 420 16.53 1.11 4.27
CA SER A 420 15.50 0.80 3.30
C SER A 420 15.61 1.69 2.07
N VAL A 421 15.56 1.06 0.90
CA VAL A 421 15.53 1.73 -0.40
C VAL A 421 14.41 1.11 -1.23
N ARG A 422 13.63 1.97 -1.90
CA ARG A 422 12.62 1.57 -2.88
C ARG A 422 13.15 1.79 -4.27
N LEU A 423 12.97 0.80 -5.13
CA LEU A 423 13.49 0.80 -6.49
C LEU A 423 12.36 0.53 -7.47
N ARG A 424 12.48 1.13 -8.64
CA ARG A 424 11.71 0.77 -9.82
C ARG A 424 12.59 0.95 -11.05
N ALA A 425 12.25 0.26 -12.11
CA ALA A 425 12.83 0.45 -13.43
C ALA A 425 11.76 0.75 -14.47
N ARG A 426 12.16 1.50 -15.50
CA ARG A 426 11.47 1.66 -16.77
C ARG A 426 12.34 1.06 -17.86
N ALA A 427 11.75 0.37 -18.83
CA ALA A 427 12.48 -0.08 -20.00
C ALA A 427 11.66 0.05 -21.29
N LEU A 428 12.38 0.20 -22.40
CA LEU A 428 11.85 0.04 -23.75
C LEU A 428 12.02 -1.42 -24.16
N VAL A 429 10.93 -2.09 -24.46
CA VAL A 429 10.91 -3.51 -24.87
C VAL A 429 9.97 -3.65 -26.06
N ASP A 430 10.46 -4.22 -27.17
CA ASP A 430 9.72 -4.35 -28.43
C ASP A 430 9.13 -3.00 -28.91
N GLY A 431 9.91 -1.92 -28.78
CA GLY A 431 9.46 -0.56 -29.09
C GLY A 431 8.35 0.00 -28.18
N LYS A 432 8.07 -0.65 -27.04
CA LYS A 432 7.06 -0.24 -26.05
C LYS A 432 7.67 0.11 -24.69
N ILE A 433 7.25 1.22 -24.11
CA ILE A 433 7.64 1.60 -22.75
C ILE A 433 6.88 0.76 -21.73
N ARG A 434 7.62 0.24 -20.74
CA ARG A 434 7.12 -0.53 -19.61
C ARG A 434 7.76 -0.04 -18.32
N GLU A 435 7.00 -0.11 -17.24
CA GLU A 435 7.48 0.19 -15.89
C GLU A 435 7.20 -0.98 -14.95
N THR A 436 8.15 -1.24 -14.07
CA THR A 436 8.01 -2.22 -12.99
C THR A 436 7.20 -1.66 -11.83
N ALA A 437 6.54 -2.53 -11.08
CA ALA A 437 6.09 -2.19 -9.73
C ALA A 437 7.29 -1.90 -8.82
N VAL A 438 7.08 -1.11 -7.76
CA VAL A 438 8.13 -0.79 -6.80
C VAL A 438 8.59 -2.04 -6.03
N LEU A 439 9.89 -2.28 -6.03
CA LEU A 439 10.57 -3.26 -5.17
C LEU A 439 11.09 -2.56 -3.92
N GLU A 440 10.82 -3.12 -2.75
CA GLU A 440 11.39 -2.66 -1.49
C GLU A 440 12.57 -3.55 -1.07
N LEU A 441 13.74 -2.93 -0.97
CA LEU A 441 15.00 -3.55 -0.55
C LEU A 441 15.43 -2.99 0.80
N ARG A 442 15.72 -3.86 1.76
CA ARG A 442 16.29 -3.51 3.04
C ARG A 442 17.61 -4.21 3.32
N ARG A 443 18.58 -3.42 3.74
CA ARG A 443 19.87 -3.90 4.25
C ARG A 443 19.93 -3.78 5.76
N PHE A 444 20.49 -4.78 6.42
CA PHE A 444 20.51 -4.84 7.88
C PHE A 444 21.86 -5.25 8.44
N VAL A 445 22.15 -4.80 9.67
CA VAL A 445 23.34 -5.18 10.43
C VAL A 445 22.93 -5.97 11.68
N GLY A 446 23.73 -6.98 12.03
CA GLY A 446 23.46 -7.85 13.16
C GLY A 446 22.41 -8.91 12.85
N SER A 447 21.70 -9.36 13.88
CA SER A 447 20.71 -10.42 13.79
C SER A 447 19.51 -10.13 14.69
N GLY A 448 18.41 -10.84 14.45
CA GLY A 448 17.20 -10.74 15.27
C GLY A 448 16.68 -9.31 15.40
N PHE A 449 16.47 -8.86 16.63
CA PHE A 449 15.95 -7.52 16.94
C PHE A 449 16.80 -6.39 16.34
N ARG A 450 18.14 -6.48 16.39
CA ARG A 450 19.04 -5.43 15.88
C ARG A 450 19.03 -5.32 14.35
N ALA A 451 18.89 -6.46 13.66
CA ALA A 451 18.67 -6.47 12.22
C ALA A 451 17.35 -5.75 11.87
N ALA A 452 16.28 -6.03 12.62
CA ALA A 452 14.98 -5.40 12.42
C ALA A 452 14.96 -3.89 12.74
N ILE A 453 15.85 -3.42 13.61
CA ILE A 453 16.05 -1.99 13.88
C ILE A 453 16.80 -1.32 12.72
N SER A 454 17.94 -1.87 12.32
CA SER A 454 18.80 -1.27 11.27
C SER A 454 18.16 -1.26 9.88
N GLU A 455 17.29 -2.24 9.58
CA GLU A 455 16.61 -2.31 8.28
C GLU A 455 15.60 -1.16 8.03
N GLN A 456 15.19 -0.44 9.08
CA GLN A 456 14.27 0.70 8.98
C GLN A 456 14.97 2.03 8.65
N PHE A 457 16.31 2.05 8.58
CA PHE A 457 17.07 3.29 8.35
C PHE A 457 16.74 3.89 6.99
N GLY A 458 16.83 5.21 6.88
CA GLY A 458 16.42 5.93 5.66
C GLY A 458 14.91 6.15 5.52
N LEU A 459 14.07 5.60 6.40
CA LEU A 459 12.65 5.95 6.49
C LEU A 459 12.42 7.23 7.34
N PRO A 460 11.38 8.03 7.05
CA PRO A 460 11.08 9.26 7.79
C PRO A 460 10.46 9.01 9.17
N TYR A 461 10.54 10.02 10.03
CA TYR A 461 9.79 10.04 11.30
C TYR A 461 8.31 10.34 11.04
N LEU A 462 7.42 9.45 11.46
CA LEU A 462 5.97 9.62 11.25
C LEU A 462 5.25 9.79 12.58
N PHE A 463 4.94 11.03 12.96
CA PHE A 463 4.11 11.29 14.12
C PHE A 463 2.66 10.92 13.84
N GLY A 464 2.05 10.15 14.74
CA GLY A 464 0.75 9.55 14.48
C GLY A 464 0.85 8.40 13.48
N SER A 465 2.00 7.71 13.41
CA SER A 465 2.20 6.52 12.57
C SER A 465 1.09 5.48 12.71
N GLY A 466 0.42 5.44 13.88
CA GLY A 466 -0.71 4.57 14.13
C GLY A 466 -2.02 4.90 13.42
N GLN A 467 -2.08 6.01 12.70
CA GLN A 467 -3.21 6.35 11.84
C GLN A 467 -3.06 5.78 10.43
N LEU A 468 -1.93 5.13 10.09
CA LEU A 468 -1.72 4.54 8.77
C LEU A 468 -2.39 3.16 8.65
N SER A 469 -2.99 2.87 7.51
CA SER A 469 -3.49 1.54 7.16
C SER A 469 -3.40 1.32 5.66
N GLU A 470 -2.87 0.18 5.23
CA GLU A 470 -2.82 -0.25 3.82
C GLU A 470 -3.12 -1.75 3.73
N ASN A 471 -4.10 -2.17 2.92
CA ASN A 471 -4.32 -3.59 2.56
C ASN A 471 -4.25 -4.60 3.73
N SER A 472 -4.95 -4.30 4.84
CA SER A 472 -4.98 -5.04 6.13
C SER A 472 -3.78 -4.87 7.06
N ASP A 473 -2.68 -4.32 6.57
CA ASP A 473 -1.56 -3.87 7.40
C ASP A 473 -1.93 -2.55 8.10
N THR A 474 -1.57 -2.45 9.37
CA THR A 474 -1.80 -1.26 10.20
C THR A 474 -0.46 -0.68 10.61
N GLU A 475 -0.29 0.63 10.48
CA GLU A 475 0.78 1.43 11.08
C GLU A 475 2.17 1.23 10.40
N PRO A 476 3.37 1.16 11.05
CA PRO A 476 4.66 1.03 10.33
C PRO A 476 4.85 -0.22 9.45
N GLU A 477 3.95 -1.21 9.51
CA GLU A 477 3.92 -2.31 8.53
C GLU A 477 3.64 -1.82 7.10
N THR A 478 3.12 -0.60 6.95
CA THR A 478 3.06 0.12 5.67
C THR A 478 4.45 0.44 5.10
N ASN A 479 5.52 0.22 5.86
CA ASN A 479 6.91 0.47 5.49
C ASN A 479 7.23 1.94 5.19
N LEU A 480 6.36 2.87 5.58
CA LEU A 480 6.51 4.30 5.29
C LEU A 480 7.35 5.06 6.31
N GLY A 481 7.60 4.46 7.48
CA GLY A 481 8.30 5.06 8.62
C GLY A 481 7.56 4.84 9.93
N ALA A 482 8.11 5.36 11.03
CA ALA A 482 7.58 5.15 12.37
C ALA A 482 7.85 6.36 13.28
N ASP A 483 7.14 6.43 14.41
CA ASP A 483 7.59 7.22 15.55
C ASP A 483 8.53 6.40 16.45
N CYS A 484 9.04 7.00 17.52
CA CYS A 484 10.06 6.37 18.37
C CYS A 484 9.62 5.03 19.00
N ALA A 485 8.38 4.91 19.45
CA ALA A 485 7.90 3.70 20.09
C ALA A 485 7.62 2.64 19.04
N ASN A 486 6.95 3.04 17.96
CA ASN A 486 6.60 2.16 16.86
C ASN A 486 7.82 1.69 16.05
N PHE A 487 8.93 2.43 16.05
CA PHE A 487 10.24 1.98 15.55
C PHE A 487 10.75 0.73 16.29
N VAL A 488 10.54 0.68 17.62
CA VAL A 488 10.86 -0.48 18.45
C VAL A 488 9.80 -1.57 18.30
N VAL A 489 8.51 -1.23 18.31
CA VAL A 489 7.42 -2.20 18.14
C VAL A 489 7.55 -2.93 16.80
N TYR A 490 7.95 -2.25 15.72
CA TYR A 490 8.23 -2.88 14.43
C TYR A 490 9.27 -3.99 14.60
N ALA A 491 10.38 -3.69 15.27
CA ALA A 491 11.42 -4.68 15.50
C ALA A 491 10.95 -5.86 16.37
N LEU A 492 10.07 -5.62 17.35
CA LEU A 492 9.42 -6.68 18.12
C LEU A 492 8.52 -7.56 17.25
N ARG A 493 7.66 -6.96 16.43
CA ARG A 493 6.75 -7.68 15.52
C ARG A 493 7.51 -8.46 14.46
N ARG A 494 8.60 -7.90 13.94
CA ARG A 494 9.54 -8.58 13.02
C ARG A 494 10.18 -9.83 13.62
N GLN A 495 10.29 -9.90 14.95
CA GLN A 495 10.72 -11.07 15.73
C GLN A 495 9.56 -12.00 16.15
N GLY A 496 8.35 -11.76 15.68
CA GLY A 496 7.16 -12.59 15.96
C GLY A 496 6.42 -12.23 17.25
N HIS A 497 6.76 -11.11 17.91
CA HIS A 497 6.01 -10.64 19.06
C HIS A 497 4.69 -10.00 18.64
N ARG A 498 3.60 -10.37 19.31
CA ARG A 498 2.29 -9.72 19.13
C ARG A 498 2.18 -8.54 20.08
N VAL A 499 2.77 -7.42 19.69
CA VAL A 499 2.71 -6.15 20.43
C VAL A 499 1.81 -5.20 19.63
N PRO A 500 0.74 -4.65 20.24
CA PRO A 500 -0.01 -3.58 19.60
C PRO A 500 0.93 -2.40 19.41
N TRP A 501 0.72 -1.68 18.32
CA TRP A 501 1.38 -0.40 18.18
C TRP A 501 0.90 0.57 19.25
N SER A 502 1.82 1.42 19.69
CA SER A 502 1.69 2.04 21.01
C SER A 502 2.57 3.26 21.17
N ASP A 503 2.27 4.08 22.16
CA ASP A 503 3.17 5.14 22.61
C ASP A 503 4.30 4.59 23.52
N PRO A 504 5.33 5.41 23.85
CA PRO A 504 6.42 4.97 24.74
C PRO A 504 5.94 4.45 26.09
N LYS A 505 4.88 5.02 26.69
CA LYS A 505 4.38 4.62 28.01
C LYS A 505 3.72 3.24 27.93
N GLN A 506 2.86 3.02 26.94
CA GLN A 506 2.18 1.76 26.69
C GLN A 506 3.15 0.63 26.32
N LEU A 507 4.22 0.93 25.57
CA LEU A 507 5.26 -0.05 25.23
C LEU A 507 5.87 -0.73 26.48
N ARG A 508 5.93 -0.04 27.62
CA ARG A 508 6.44 -0.60 28.89
C ARG A 508 5.69 -1.87 29.31
N ASP A 509 4.39 -1.96 29.03
CA ASP A 509 3.55 -3.09 29.42
C ASP A 509 3.91 -4.39 28.67
N HIS A 510 4.69 -4.28 27.59
CA HIS A 510 5.14 -5.38 26.75
C HIS A 510 6.61 -5.78 26.98
N LEU A 511 7.31 -5.11 27.89
CA LEU A 511 8.72 -5.31 28.19
C LEU A 511 8.93 -5.76 29.64
N ASP A 512 10.12 -6.30 29.94
CA ASP A 512 10.54 -6.61 31.31
C ASP A 512 11.51 -5.54 31.80
N LEU A 513 11.22 -4.97 32.97
CA LEU A 513 12.08 -3.96 33.59
C LEU A 513 13.38 -4.60 34.11
N VAL A 514 14.52 -4.05 33.69
CA VAL A 514 15.86 -4.49 34.13
C VAL A 514 16.39 -3.59 35.24
N ALA A 515 16.30 -2.27 35.03
CA ALA A 515 16.75 -1.28 36.00
C ALA A 515 15.91 -0.01 35.85
N ARG A 516 15.69 0.70 36.97
CA ARG A 516 14.84 1.90 37.02
C ARG A 516 15.65 3.13 37.40
N SER A 517 15.46 4.22 36.68
CA SER A 517 16.04 5.54 36.93
C SER A 517 17.55 5.50 37.19
N VAL A 518 18.26 4.72 36.37
CA VAL A 518 19.71 4.52 36.42
C VAL A 518 20.46 5.61 35.65
N THR A 519 21.70 5.87 36.03
CA THR A 519 22.64 6.71 35.28
C THR A 519 23.59 5.83 34.44
N PRO A 520 24.19 6.36 33.36
CA PRO A 520 25.23 5.64 32.62
C PRO A 520 26.32 5.07 33.55
N GLY A 521 26.76 3.85 33.26
CA GLY A 521 27.78 3.13 34.05
C GLY A 521 27.24 2.34 35.25
N THR A 522 25.92 2.36 35.51
CA THR A 522 25.33 1.69 36.69
C THR A 522 24.44 0.50 36.36
N ALA A 523 23.86 0.46 35.16
CA ALA A 523 22.99 -0.63 34.73
C ALA A 523 23.78 -1.78 34.10
N ARG A 524 23.51 -3.01 34.54
CA ARG A 524 24.11 -4.21 33.96
C ARG A 524 23.27 -4.70 32.78
N ILE A 525 23.95 -5.12 31.73
CA ILE A 525 23.36 -5.73 30.54
C ILE A 525 24.08 -7.06 30.26
N SER A 526 23.35 -8.08 29.82
CA SER A 526 23.94 -9.35 29.38
C SER A 526 23.96 -9.46 27.86
N ALA A 527 24.80 -10.35 27.33
CA ALA A 527 24.78 -10.69 25.89
C ALA A 527 23.41 -11.24 25.43
N GLU A 528 22.70 -11.96 26.31
CA GLU A 528 21.34 -12.45 26.03
C GLU A 528 20.34 -11.28 25.91
N ASP A 529 20.44 -10.28 26.81
CA ASP A 529 19.60 -9.09 26.76
C ASP A 529 19.83 -8.31 25.46
N LEU A 530 21.09 -8.15 25.04
CA LEU A 530 21.42 -7.49 23.79
C LEU A 530 20.92 -8.27 22.57
N GLN A 531 21.02 -9.60 22.58
CA GLN A 531 20.55 -10.46 21.50
C GLN A 531 19.02 -10.42 21.36
N ARG A 532 18.29 -10.45 22.48
CA ARG A 532 16.83 -10.38 22.52
C ARG A 532 16.31 -8.98 22.19
N GLY A 533 17.06 -7.97 22.60
CA GLY A 533 16.71 -6.56 22.51
C GLY A 533 16.71 -5.93 23.90
N ALA A 534 17.57 -4.93 24.07
CA ALA A 534 17.58 -4.05 25.24
C ALA A 534 17.11 -2.66 24.81
N ILE A 535 16.29 -2.03 25.64
CA ILE A 535 15.59 -0.78 25.33
C ILE A 535 15.88 0.23 26.43
N VAL A 536 16.48 1.34 26.05
CA VAL A 536 16.66 2.52 26.89
C VAL A 536 15.39 3.36 26.80
N HIS A 537 14.67 3.47 27.91
CA HIS A 537 13.42 4.21 28.01
C HIS A 537 13.63 5.54 28.73
N LEU A 538 13.28 6.62 28.04
CA LEU A 538 13.56 7.99 28.46
C LEU A 538 12.26 8.79 28.60
N ASP A 539 11.23 8.12 29.10
CA ASP A 539 9.87 8.59 29.36
C ASP A 539 9.01 8.85 28.11
N THR A 540 9.32 9.86 27.32
CA THR A 540 8.58 10.20 26.09
C THR A 540 9.28 9.71 24.82
N HIS A 541 10.31 8.89 24.97
CA HIS A 541 11.16 8.41 23.89
C HIS A 541 11.82 7.09 24.28
N VAL A 542 12.09 6.26 23.29
CA VAL A 542 12.80 4.99 23.47
C VAL A 542 13.93 4.88 22.47
N ALA A 543 14.98 4.16 22.85
CA ALA A 543 16.09 3.81 21.99
C ALA A 543 16.44 2.32 22.17
N ALA A 544 16.80 1.65 21.09
CA ALA A 544 17.28 0.27 21.10
C ALA A 544 18.80 0.25 21.30
N VAL A 545 19.31 -0.57 22.23
CA VAL A 545 20.75 -0.80 22.36
C VAL A 545 21.23 -1.66 21.20
N ILE A 546 22.24 -1.16 20.48
CA ILE A 546 22.80 -1.81 19.29
C ILE A 546 24.11 -2.54 19.61
N GLU A 547 24.96 -1.89 20.40
CA GLU A 547 26.29 -2.39 20.72
C GLU A 547 26.65 -2.04 22.16
N ASP A 548 27.07 -3.07 22.91
CA ASP A 548 27.66 -2.99 24.25
C ASP A 548 29.19 -2.93 24.08
N ARG A 549 29.77 -1.81 24.47
CA ARG A 549 31.18 -1.43 24.27
C ARG A 549 31.92 -1.50 25.60
N GLN A 550 33.23 -1.25 25.57
CA GLN A 550 34.03 -1.32 26.79
C GLN A 550 33.63 -0.19 27.77
N PRO A 551 33.33 -0.51 29.05
CA PRO A 551 33.43 -1.82 29.70
C PRO A 551 32.19 -2.73 29.47
N VAL A 552 32.39 -3.86 28.79
CA VAL A 552 31.30 -4.77 28.38
C VAL A 552 30.50 -5.28 29.57
N GLY A 553 29.18 -5.32 29.42
CA GLY A 553 28.22 -5.78 30.42
C GLY A 553 27.73 -4.68 31.36
N ILE A 554 28.17 -3.44 31.16
CA ILE A 554 27.73 -2.26 31.90
C ILE A 554 27.36 -1.19 30.89
N LEU A 555 26.07 -0.80 30.88
CA LEU A 555 25.58 0.19 29.94
C LEU A 555 26.04 1.61 30.36
N ASP A 556 26.93 2.23 29.59
CA ASP A 556 27.57 3.52 29.81
C ASP A 556 27.45 4.49 28.61
N GLU A 557 28.14 5.64 28.67
CA GLU A 557 28.03 6.69 27.66
C GLU A 557 28.64 6.34 26.29
N ASN A 558 29.46 5.30 26.21
CA ASN A 558 30.17 4.87 24.99
C ASN A 558 29.34 3.90 24.15
N ASP A 559 28.36 3.23 24.74
CA ASP A 559 27.49 2.26 24.08
C ASP A 559 26.69 2.88 22.95
N LEU A 560 26.41 2.08 21.92
CA LEU A 560 25.62 2.54 20.78
C LEU A 560 24.16 2.23 20.96
N VAL A 561 23.33 3.24 20.72
CA VAL A 561 21.87 3.13 20.70
C VAL A 561 21.33 3.64 19.37
N ALA A 562 20.39 2.90 18.80
CA ALA A 562 19.59 3.35 17.67
C ALA A 562 18.31 3.97 18.17
N HIS A 563 17.96 5.12 17.62
CA HIS A 563 16.70 5.76 17.94
C HIS A 563 16.16 6.53 16.74
N GLN A 564 14.87 6.86 16.82
CA GLN A 564 14.20 7.68 15.84
C GLN A 564 13.41 8.76 16.56
N LEU A 565 13.96 9.98 16.60
CA LEU A 565 13.33 11.13 17.22
C LEU A 565 13.66 12.36 16.40
N THR A 566 12.64 13.17 16.09
CA THR A 566 12.74 14.45 15.37
C THR A 566 13.31 14.39 13.94
N GLY A 567 13.76 13.21 13.46
CA GLY A 567 14.27 12.96 12.12
C GLY A 567 14.43 11.47 11.81
N ALA A 568 15.23 11.16 10.78
CA ALA A 568 15.50 9.78 10.35
C ALA A 568 16.19 8.94 11.45
N PRO A 569 16.06 7.60 11.41
CA PRO A 569 16.77 6.72 12.34
C PRO A 569 18.28 6.95 12.29
N GLN A 570 18.93 6.92 13.44
CA GLN A 570 20.37 7.06 13.57
C GLN A 570 20.91 6.22 14.72
N ILE A 571 22.20 5.86 14.63
CA ILE A 571 22.96 5.25 15.71
C ILE A 571 23.87 6.32 16.31
N VAL A 572 23.74 6.55 17.61
CA VAL A 572 24.53 7.52 18.39
C VAL A 572 25.05 6.85 19.65
N THR A 573 26.01 7.48 20.33
CA THR A 573 26.37 6.99 21.67
C THR A 573 25.27 7.32 22.68
N LEU A 574 25.13 6.51 23.73
CA LEU A 574 24.17 6.79 24.80
C LEU A 574 24.46 8.14 25.47
N GLY A 575 25.74 8.52 25.62
CA GLY A 575 26.13 9.84 26.12
C GLY A 575 25.66 10.99 25.23
N GLU A 576 25.73 10.84 23.90
CA GLU A 576 25.19 11.83 22.95
C GLU A 576 23.68 11.98 23.08
N LEU A 577 22.95 10.86 23.19
CA LEU A 577 21.51 10.85 23.35
C LEU A 577 21.07 11.52 24.67
N LEU A 578 21.82 11.31 25.75
CA LEU A 578 21.52 11.86 27.08
C LEU A 578 21.90 13.34 27.22
N ARG A 579 22.95 13.82 26.53
CA ARG A 579 23.35 15.24 26.52
C ARG A 579 22.24 16.17 26.05
N GLN A 580 21.33 15.67 25.22
CA GLN A 580 20.18 16.43 24.72
C GLN A 580 19.01 16.54 25.74
N ARG A 581 19.17 15.98 26.94
CA ARG A 581 18.10 15.85 27.95
C ARG A 581 18.41 16.59 29.23
N LYS A 582 17.34 16.95 29.95
CA LYS A 582 17.42 17.58 31.28
C LYS A 582 17.83 16.60 32.38
N LYS A 583 17.46 15.34 32.24
CA LYS A 583 17.76 14.28 33.20
C LYS A 583 18.78 13.34 32.56
N ASN A 584 19.88 13.08 33.26
CA ASN A 584 20.87 12.09 32.86
C ASN A 584 20.53 10.71 33.46
N CYS A 585 19.26 10.30 33.36
CA CYS A 585 18.81 8.99 33.82
C CYS A 585 17.81 8.37 32.86
N PHE A 586 17.71 7.04 32.90
CA PHE A 586 16.83 6.24 32.06
C PHE A 586 16.35 5.00 32.80
N ASP A 587 15.28 4.38 32.29
CA ASP A 587 14.91 3.02 32.64
C ASP A 587 15.48 2.07 31.59
N LEU A 588 16.03 0.93 32.03
CA LEU A 588 16.49 -0.13 31.14
C LEU A 588 15.44 -1.24 31.12
N PHE A 589 14.98 -1.58 29.93
CA PHE A 589 14.07 -2.67 29.67
C PHE A 589 14.71 -3.74 28.79
N ARG A 590 14.23 -4.97 28.89
CA ARG A 590 14.54 -6.06 27.97
C ARG A 590 13.29 -6.56 27.28
N VAL A 591 13.44 -7.00 26.05
CA VAL A 591 12.37 -7.65 25.29
C VAL A 591 12.04 -8.99 25.94
N ARG A 592 10.75 -9.23 26.22
CA ARG A 592 10.26 -10.51 26.78
C ARG A 592 10.70 -11.69 25.90
N PRO A 593 10.84 -12.90 26.45
CA PRO A 593 11.09 -14.06 25.59
C PRO A 593 9.85 -14.24 24.71
N ALA A 594 10.05 -14.51 23.41
CA ALA A 594 8.95 -14.91 22.57
C ALA A 594 8.29 -16.15 23.19
N LYS A 595 6.95 -16.14 23.35
CA LYS A 595 6.23 -17.35 23.76
C LYS A 595 6.58 -18.45 22.77
N ALA A 596 6.85 -19.66 23.25
CA ALA A 596 7.19 -20.82 22.41
C ALA A 596 6.29 -20.85 21.15
N ALA A 597 6.90 -20.54 20.01
CA ALA A 597 6.24 -20.49 18.72
C ALA A 597 6.31 -21.88 18.11
N ALA A 598 5.20 -22.35 17.55
CA ALA A 598 5.24 -23.55 16.73
C ALA A 598 5.75 -23.12 15.36
N THR A 599 6.86 -23.70 14.91
CA THR A 599 7.35 -23.49 13.55
C THR A 599 6.62 -24.45 12.62
N LEU A 600 6.07 -23.94 11.52
CA LEU A 600 5.37 -24.73 10.51
C LEU A 600 6.12 -24.57 9.19
N VAL A 601 6.26 -25.65 8.42
CA VAL A 601 6.82 -25.63 7.05
C VAL A 601 5.77 -26.13 6.08
N PHE A 602 5.55 -25.36 5.01
CA PHE A 602 4.70 -25.75 3.90
C PHE A 602 5.56 -25.78 2.63
N GLY A 603 5.60 -26.92 1.96
CA GLY A 603 6.23 -27.09 0.65
C GLY A 603 5.22 -26.96 -0.48
N GLY A 604 5.70 -26.50 -1.64
CA GLY A 604 4.92 -26.55 -2.88
C GLY A 604 4.83 -27.98 -3.45
N ASP A 605 4.80 -28.08 -4.79
CA ASP A 605 4.66 -29.36 -5.48
C ASP A 605 5.86 -30.28 -5.26
N VAL A 606 5.61 -31.41 -4.59
CA VAL A 606 6.53 -32.52 -4.41
C VAL A 606 6.26 -33.55 -5.50
N MET A 607 7.10 -33.53 -6.53
CA MET A 607 7.07 -34.47 -7.66
C MET A 607 8.18 -35.51 -7.45
N LEU A 608 7.81 -36.75 -7.10
CA LEU A 608 8.74 -37.87 -6.84
C LEU A 608 8.76 -38.93 -7.96
N GLY A 609 8.03 -38.68 -9.04
CA GLY A 609 8.03 -39.48 -10.25
C GLY A 609 9.11 -39.08 -11.27
N ARG A 610 8.92 -39.47 -12.53
CA ARG A 610 9.79 -39.12 -13.67
C ARG A 610 11.29 -39.35 -13.36
N SER A 611 12.15 -38.35 -13.56
CA SER A 611 13.59 -38.45 -13.31
C SER A 611 13.95 -38.60 -11.82
N CYS A 612 13.06 -38.24 -10.90
CA CYS A 612 13.28 -38.47 -9.47
C CYS A 612 13.07 -39.95 -9.11
N ALA A 613 12.16 -40.67 -9.77
CA ALA A 613 11.86 -42.06 -9.43
C ALA A 613 13.08 -43.01 -9.51
N PRO A 614 13.88 -43.03 -10.61
CA PRO A 614 15.09 -43.84 -10.69
C PRO A 614 16.13 -43.49 -9.62
N ASN A 615 16.32 -42.21 -9.33
CA ASN A 615 17.26 -41.74 -8.31
C ASN A 615 16.79 -42.17 -6.92
N ILE A 616 15.49 -42.01 -6.66
CA ILE A 616 14.87 -42.50 -5.43
C ILE A 616 15.12 -43.97 -5.35
N GLU A 617 14.91 -44.78 -6.40
CA GLU A 617 15.13 -46.24 -6.47
C GLU A 617 16.60 -46.67 -6.31
N SER A 618 17.55 -45.85 -6.76
CA SER A 618 18.99 -46.07 -6.56
C SER A 618 19.48 -45.69 -5.15
N GLY A 619 18.62 -45.13 -4.30
CA GLY A 619 18.92 -44.82 -2.89
C GLY A 619 19.20 -43.35 -2.60
N MET A 620 19.05 -42.47 -3.58
CA MET A 620 19.23 -41.03 -3.40
C MET A 620 18.02 -40.42 -2.68
N ASP A 621 18.28 -39.61 -1.64
CA ASP A 621 17.26 -38.83 -0.94
C ASP A 621 17.18 -37.41 -1.54
N PRO A 622 16.09 -37.05 -2.25
CA PRO A 622 15.92 -35.73 -2.84
C PRO A 622 15.75 -34.63 -1.78
N PHE A 623 15.49 -34.97 -0.52
CA PHE A 623 15.30 -34.02 0.58
C PHE A 623 16.54 -33.88 1.47
N ALA A 624 17.65 -34.52 1.15
CA ALA A 624 18.85 -34.53 1.99
C ALA A 624 19.32 -33.12 2.38
N GLY A 625 19.24 -32.16 1.45
CA GLY A 625 19.64 -30.77 1.68
C GLY A 625 18.74 -29.97 2.63
N ILE A 626 17.50 -30.42 2.88
CA ILE A 626 16.52 -29.71 3.73
C ILE A 626 15.99 -30.55 4.90
N GLY A 627 16.43 -31.80 5.04
CA GLY A 627 15.91 -32.72 6.07
C GLY A 627 16.12 -32.22 7.50
N SER A 628 17.20 -31.48 7.79
CA SER A 628 17.41 -30.87 9.11
C SER A 628 16.36 -29.80 9.43
N VAL A 629 15.97 -29.00 8.44
CA VAL A 629 14.92 -27.98 8.57
C VAL A 629 13.59 -28.67 8.84
N LEU A 630 13.21 -29.63 8.00
CA LEU A 630 11.93 -30.33 8.11
C LEU A 630 11.76 -31.09 9.43
N ARG A 631 12.84 -31.69 9.97
CA ARG A 631 12.80 -32.37 11.28
C ARG A 631 12.86 -31.42 12.48
N GLY A 632 13.33 -30.18 12.27
CA GLY A 632 13.46 -29.17 13.33
C GLY A 632 12.18 -28.39 13.63
N VAL A 633 11.11 -28.59 12.86
CA VAL A 633 9.86 -27.82 12.98
C VAL A 633 8.75 -28.60 13.68
N SER A 634 7.75 -27.88 14.19
CA SER A 634 6.61 -28.47 14.89
C SER A 634 5.64 -29.18 13.96
N PHE A 635 5.61 -28.78 12.69
CA PHE A 635 4.77 -29.39 11.65
C PHE A 635 5.36 -29.10 10.26
N ALA A 636 5.23 -30.06 9.36
CA ALA A 636 5.66 -29.93 7.97
C ALA A 636 4.66 -30.61 7.05
N ALA A 637 4.21 -29.92 6.01
CA ALA A 637 3.31 -30.44 4.98
C ALA A 637 3.73 -29.96 3.59
N ALA A 638 3.27 -30.63 2.53
CA ALA A 638 3.46 -30.18 1.15
C ALA A 638 2.35 -30.68 0.22
N ASN A 639 2.28 -30.15 -1.01
CA ASN A 639 1.44 -30.71 -2.07
C ASN A 639 2.15 -31.91 -2.72
N LEU A 640 1.57 -33.10 -2.70
CA LEU A 640 2.15 -34.25 -3.39
C LEU A 640 1.59 -34.35 -4.81
N GLU A 641 2.30 -33.77 -5.78
CA GLU A 641 1.90 -33.70 -7.19
C GLU A 641 2.28 -34.99 -7.96
N CYS A 642 2.10 -36.15 -7.32
CA CYS A 642 2.32 -37.48 -7.92
C CYS A 642 1.57 -38.57 -7.13
N THR A 643 1.32 -39.73 -7.76
CA THR A 643 0.65 -40.87 -7.13
C THR A 643 1.69 -41.92 -6.67
N ILE A 644 1.68 -42.27 -5.38
CA ILE A 644 2.48 -43.36 -4.80
C ILE A 644 1.63 -44.64 -4.81
N SER A 645 1.57 -45.31 -5.96
CA SER A 645 0.87 -46.59 -6.10
C SER A 645 1.39 -47.36 -7.32
N SER A 646 1.33 -48.68 -7.26
CA SER A 646 1.51 -49.56 -8.42
C SER A 646 0.19 -49.88 -9.13
N LEU A 647 -0.95 -49.48 -8.57
CA LEU A 647 -2.28 -49.77 -9.08
C LEU A 647 -2.72 -48.76 -10.14
N GLY A 648 -3.71 -49.18 -10.95
CA GLY A 648 -4.31 -48.37 -12.00
C GLY A 648 -3.39 -48.18 -13.21
N ASP A 649 -3.98 -47.76 -14.32
CA ASP A 649 -3.29 -47.44 -15.57
C ASP A 649 -3.65 -46.00 -15.97
N SER A 650 -2.74 -45.34 -16.69
CA SER A 650 -3.02 -44.01 -17.24
C SER A 650 -2.83 -44.00 -18.75
N ALA A 651 -3.78 -43.40 -19.44
CA ALA A 651 -3.64 -43.05 -20.86
C ALA A 651 -2.97 -41.68 -21.06
N SER A 652 -2.69 -40.94 -19.98
CA SER A 652 -2.09 -39.61 -20.05
C SER A 652 -0.57 -39.71 -20.21
N ARG A 653 -0.03 -38.98 -21.19
CA ARG A 653 1.42 -38.80 -21.35
C ARG A 653 2.07 -38.00 -20.21
N TYR A 654 1.27 -37.36 -19.37
CA TYR A 654 1.70 -36.52 -18.24
C TYR A 654 1.26 -37.12 -16.89
N ALA A 655 1.13 -38.44 -16.80
CA ALA A 655 0.82 -39.13 -15.56
C ALA A 655 2.07 -39.27 -14.66
N PHE A 656 1.98 -38.89 -13.38
CA PHE A 656 3.13 -38.87 -12.47
C PHE A 656 3.04 -39.97 -11.41
N ARG A 657 3.73 -41.08 -11.65
CA ARG A 657 3.87 -42.18 -10.68
C ARG A 657 5.19 -42.07 -9.93
N ALA A 658 5.13 -42.21 -8.61
CA ALA A 658 6.29 -42.27 -7.74
C ALA A 658 6.53 -43.71 -7.21
N PRO A 659 7.78 -44.08 -6.87
CA PRO A 659 8.07 -45.40 -6.29
C PRO A 659 7.33 -45.62 -4.97
N ALA A 660 6.95 -46.86 -4.66
CA ALA A 660 6.23 -47.20 -3.43
C ALA A 660 6.98 -46.77 -2.15
N ARG A 661 8.32 -46.78 -2.18
CA ARG A 661 9.17 -46.35 -1.05
C ARG A 661 9.17 -44.85 -0.77
N SER A 662 8.58 -44.05 -1.65
CA SER A 662 8.51 -42.59 -1.50
C SER A 662 7.75 -42.17 -0.24
N ALA A 663 6.72 -42.91 0.20
CA ALA A 663 6.01 -42.60 1.43
C ALA A 663 6.94 -42.67 2.66
N GLN A 664 7.79 -43.71 2.74
CA GLN A 664 8.77 -43.85 3.81
C GLN A 664 9.81 -42.73 3.76
N LEU A 665 10.24 -42.35 2.55
CA LEU A 665 11.20 -41.26 2.34
C LEU A 665 10.66 -39.94 2.90
N LEU A 666 9.43 -39.56 2.52
CA LEU A 666 8.75 -38.37 3.01
C LEU A 666 8.69 -38.33 4.54
N ARG A 667 8.39 -39.47 5.18
CA ARG A 667 8.34 -39.54 6.64
C ARG A 667 9.71 -39.32 7.27
N ARG A 668 10.75 -39.95 6.73
CA ARG A 668 12.15 -39.78 7.20
C ARG A 668 12.66 -38.35 7.01
N SER A 669 12.22 -37.68 5.95
CA SER A 669 12.56 -36.27 5.70
C SER A 669 11.93 -35.33 6.73
N GLY A 670 10.78 -35.69 7.33
CA GLY A 670 10.15 -34.93 8.42
C GLY A 670 8.71 -34.48 8.13
N PHE A 671 8.09 -34.93 7.04
CA PHE A 671 6.71 -34.57 6.73
C PHE A 671 5.70 -35.22 7.68
N HIS A 672 4.67 -34.46 8.01
CA HIS A 672 3.56 -34.84 8.88
C HIS A 672 2.27 -35.05 8.09
N ALA A 673 2.08 -34.29 7.01
CA ALA A 673 0.91 -34.37 6.15
C ALA A 673 1.26 -34.11 4.69
N MET A 674 0.44 -34.62 3.77
CA MET A 674 0.54 -34.35 2.34
C MET A 674 -0.83 -34.01 1.75
N GLY A 675 -0.89 -32.89 1.05
CA GLY A 675 -2.05 -32.54 0.24
C GLY A 675 -2.07 -33.37 -1.04
N LEU A 676 -3.17 -34.08 -1.28
CA LEU A 676 -3.35 -34.92 -2.47
C LEU A 676 -4.38 -34.33 -3.44
N ALA A 677 -5.13 -33.31 -3.02
CA ALA A 677 -6.09 -32.62 -3.88
C ALA A 677 -5.35 -31.69 -4.85
N ASN A 678 -4.96 -32.22 -6.01
CA ASN A 678 -4.33 -31.48 -7.09
C ASN A 678 -4.72 -32.05 -8.46
N ASN A 679 -4.25 -31.40 -9.52
CA ASN A 679 -4.49 -31.74 -10.92
C ASN A 679 -3.99 -33.14 -11.34
N HIS A 680 -3.07 -33.75 -10.58
CA HIS A 680 -2.49 -35.07 -10.85
C HIS A 680 -3.05 -36.18 -9.94
N ALA A 681 -3.97 -35.86 -9.03
CA ALA A 681 -4.50 -36.79 -8.03
C ALA A 681 -5.15 -38.05 -8.62
N LEU A 682 -5.75 -37.92 -9.81
CA LEU A 682 -6.49 -38.98 -10.49
C LEU A 682 -5.78 -39.50 -11.74
N ASP A 683 -4.48 -39.24 -11.89
CA ASP A 683 -3.68 -39.69 -13.04
C ASP A 683 -3.84 -41.20 -13.33
N PHE A 684 -3.97 -42.01 -12.28
CA PHE A 684 -4.14 -43.47 -12.35
C PHE A 684 -5.50 -43.95 -11.78
N GLY A 685 -6.47 -43.04 -11.69
CA GLY A 685 -7.81 -43.31 -11.18
C GLY A 685 -7.93 -43.41 -9.65
N ALA A 686 -9.17 -43.53 -9.17
CA ALA A 686 -9.49 -43.46 -7.75
C ALA A 686 -8.85 -44.58 -6.91
N VAL A 687 -8.72 -45.79 -7.47
CA VAL A 687 -8.10 -46.93 -6.75
C VAL A 687 -6.64 -46.62 -6.39
N ALA A 688 -5.89 -46.04 -7.32
CA ALA A 688 -4.50 -45.66 -7.09
C ALA A 688 -4.37 -44.48 -6.13
N LEU A 689 -5.29 -43.52 -6.17
CA LEU A 689 -5.37 -42.41 -5.22
C LEU A 689 -5.60 -42.91 -3.78
N HIS A 690 -6.56 -43.80 -3.58
CA HIS A 690 -6.86 -44.38 -2.27
C HIS A 690 -5.71 -45.24 -1.74
N ASP A 691 -5.04 -46.00 -2.62
CA ASP A 691 -3.84 -46.76 -2.24
C ASP A 691 -2.66 -45.83 -1.89
N CYS A 692 -2.51 -44.71 -2.59
CA CYS A 692 -1.53 -43.67 -2.25
C CYS A 692 -1.83 -43.06 -0.87
N ALA A 693 -3.09 -42.69 -0.60
CA ALA A 693 -3.50 -42.19 0.71
C ALA A 693 -3.22 -43.22 1.81
N ALA A 694 -3.58 -44.49 1.60
CA ALA A 694 -3.30 -45.58 2.54
C ALA A 694 -1.80 -45.79 2.77
N SER A 695 -0.97 -45.65 1.72
CA SER A 695 0.48 -45.73 1.81
C SER A 695 1.08 -44.64 2.68
N LEU A 696 0.59 -43.40 2.56
CA LEU A 696 0.99 -42.29 3.43
C LEU A 696 0.57 -42.53 4.88
N SER A 697 -0.68 -42.95 5.11
CA SER A 697 -1.19 -43.23 6.46
C SER A 697 -0.40 -44.33 7.17
N ARG A 698 0.04 -45.39 6.45
CA ARG A 698 0.91 -46.44 7.03
C ARG A 698 2.24 -45.90 7.55
N GLU A 699 2.78 -44.88 6.87
CA GLU A 699 4.01 -44.20 7.26
C GLU A 699 3.77 -43.05 8.26
N LYS A 700 2.55 -42.93 8.81
CA LYS A 700 2.14 -41.86 9.75
C LYS A 700 2.25 -40.46 9.13
N ILE A 701 1.96 -40.36 7.83
CA ILE A 701 1.73 -39.11 7.13
C ILE A 701 0.23 -39.00 6.89
N GLU A 702 -0.37 -37.88 7.28
CA GLU A 702 -1.79 -37.64 7.08
C GLU A 702 -2.06 -37.22 5.62
N PRO A 703 -2.82 -38.00 4.83
CA PRO A 703 -3.28 -37.57 3.51
C PRO A 703 -4.43 -36.57 3.67
N VAL A 704 -4.32 -35.40 3.04
CA VAL A 704 -5.32 -34.32 3.14
C VAL A 704 -5.93 -34.06 1.77
N GLY A 705 -7.24 -33.78 1.75
CA GLY A 705 -7.98 -33.44 0.53
C GLY A 705 -8.51 -34.64 -0.27
N VAL A 706 -8.52 -35.85 0.31
CA VAL A 706 -9.05 -37.08 -0.31
C VAL A 706 -10.19 -37.62 0.53
N LYS A 707 -11.20 -38.20 -0.14
CA LYS A 707 -12.32 -38.86 0.54
C LYS A 707 -11.84 -40.03 1.38
N THR A 708 -12.33 -40.11 2.61
CA THR A 708 -12.06 -41.25 3.51
C THR A 708 -13.31 -42.10 3.67
N SER A 709 -13.18 -43.30 4.25
CA SER A 709 -14.33 -44.19 4.49
C SER A 709 -15.35 -43.61 5.47
N SER A 710 -14.96 -42.65 6.30
CA SER A 710 -15.76 -42.05 7.38
C SER A 710 -16.05 -40.56 7.19
N GLY A 711 -15.59 -39.94 6.09
CA GLY A 711 -15.66 -38.49 5.89
C GLY A 711 -15.58 -38.07 4.43
N ASN A 712 -15.93 -36.80 4.16
CA ASN A 712 -15.82 -36.22 2.83
C ASN A 712 -14.39 -35.74 2.53
N ALA A 713 -14.05 -35.58 1.25
CA ALA A 713 -12.71 -35.14 0.84
C ALA A 713 -12.35 -33.72 1.31
N CYS A 714 -13.36 -32.90 1.59
CA CYS A 714 -13.19 -31.54 2.06
C CYS A 714 -12.84 -31.46 3.55
N ALA A 715 -12.95 -32.53 4.34
CA ALA A 715 -12.74 -32.47 5.78
C ALA A 715 -11.31 -32.01 6.15
N PRO A 716 -11.15 -31.09 7.12
CA PRO A 716 -9.84 -30.64 7.55
C PRO A 716 -9.19 -31.69 8.44
N SER A 717 -7.87 -31.87 8.29
CA SER A 717 -7.08 -32.66 9.25
C SER A 717 -6.53 -31.76 10.33
N PHE A 718 -6.63 -32.17 11.59
CA PHE A 718 -6.19 -31.38 12.74
C PHE A 718 -4.92 -31.96 13.35
N PHE A 719 -3.98 -31.09 13.71
CA PHE A 719 -2.72 -31.47 14.34
C PHE A 719 -2.47 -30.64 15.60
N SER A 720 -1.87 -31.26 16.61
CA SER A 720 -1.33 -30.53 17.76
C SER A 720 0.14 -30.22 17.52
N VAL A 721 0.52 -28.96 17.77
CA VAL A 721 1.87 -28.44 17.62
C VAL A 721 2.39 -27.89 18.94
N LEU A 722 3.65 -27.44 18.96
CA LEU A 722 4.34 -26.98 20.17
C LEU A 722 3.50 -25.95 20.97
N GLY A 723 3.49 -26.12 22.29
CA GLY A 723 2.73 -25.26 23.21
C GLY A 723 1.23 -25.54 23.25
N GLY A 724 0.79 -26.75 22.85
CA GLY A 724 -0.61 -27.17 22.91
C GLY A 724 -1.52 -26.48 21.88
N LYS A 725 -0.93 -25.81 20.88
CA LYS A 725 -1.67 -25.16 19.80
C LYS A 725 -2.21 -26.22 18.83
N LYS A 726 -3.36 -25.94 18.21
CA LYS A 726 -3.96 -26.79 17.18
C LYS A 726 -3.93 -26.07 15.85
N ILE A 727 -3.46 -26.78 14.82
CA ILE A 727 -3.55 -26.35 13.43
C ILE A 727 -4.56 -27.22 12.70
N ALA A 728 -5.20 -26.65 11.68
CA ALA A 728 -6.00 -27.40 10.72
C ALA A 728 -5.37 -27.25 9.33
N LEU A 729 -5.37 -28.34 8.56
CA LEU A 729 -4.89 -28.38 7.20
C LEU A 729 -6.02 -28.75 6.26
N LEU A 730 -6.17 -27.97 5.19
CA LEU A 730 -7.04 -28.26 4.06
C LEU A 730 -6.18 -28.41 2.80
N ALA A 731 -6.54 -29.31 1.90
CA ALA A 731 -5.96 -29.40 0.57
C ALA A 731 -7.07 -29.36 -0.45
N ILE A 732 -6.94 -28.52 -1.48
CA ILE A 732 -8.02 -28.22 -2.45
C ILE A 732 -7.42 -28.11 -3.86
N SER A 733 -8.14 -28.62 -4.88
CA SER A 733 -7.78 -28.45 -6.28
C SER A 733 -8.72 -27.47 -7.00
N ASP A 734 -8.19 -26.66 -7.93
CA ASP A 734 -8.98 -25.80 -8.83
C ASP A 734 -9.33 -26.45 -10.18
N VAL A 735 -8.89 -27.69 -10.42
CA VAL A 735 -9.12 -28.38 -11.70
C VAL A 735 -10.34 -29.32 -11.63
N GLY A 736 -11.44 -28.84 -12.23
CA GLY A 736 -12.52 -29.64 -12.83
C GLY A 736 -13.65 -30.20 -11.92
N PRO A 737 -14.87 -30.44 -12.48
CA PRO A 737 -15.97 -31.14 -11.80
C PRO A 737 -15.83 -32.67 -11.74
N ALA A 738 -14.87 -33.28 -12.46
CA ALA A 738 -14.62 -34.73 -12.46
C ALA A 738 -14.04 -35.26 -11.13
N ALA A 739 -13.59 -34.35 -10.26
CA ALA A 739 -12.95 -34.61 -8.97
C ALA A 739 -13.94 -34.74 -7.78
N GLY A 740 -15.19 -34.30 -7.93
CA GLY A 740 -16.04 -33.87 -6.81
C GLY A 740 -16.44 -34.91 -5.76
N SER A 741 -16.23 -36.22 -6.01
CA SER A 741 -16.43 -37.26 -4.98
C SER A 741 -15.13 -37.71 -4.31
N GLU A 742 -13.99 -37.67 -5.00
CA GLU A 742 -12.76 -38.31 -4.52
C GLU A 742 -11.77 -37.34 -3.90
N ILE A 743 -11.71 -36.10 -4.39
CA ILE A 743 -10.84 -35.05 -3.85
C ILE A 743 -11.61 -33.76 -3.59
N ALA A 744 -11.08 -32.92 -2.68
CA ALA A 744 -11.65 -31.61 -2.43
C ALA A 744 -11.43 -30.67 -3.62
N ALA A 745 -12.51 -30.06 -4.10
CA ALA A 745 -12.49 -29.17 -5.26
C ALA A 745 -12.98 -27.77 -4.91
N ALA A 746 -12.32 -26.75 -5.44
CA ALA A 746 -12.67 -25.33 -5.24
C ALA A 746 -14.05 -24.96 -5.79
N SER A 747 -14.64 -25.80 -6.63
CA SER A 747 -16.00 -25.66 -7.15
C SER A 747 -17.09 -25.89 -6.08
N ASP A 748 -16.80 -26.60 -4.97
CA ASP A 748 -17.74 -26.83 -3.86
C ASP A 748 -17.74 -25.65 -2.85
N ARG A 749 -18.04 -24.45 -3.36
CA ARG A 749 -17.86 -23.18 -2.63
C ARG A 749 -18.68 -23.07 -1.34
N VAL A 750 -19.92 -23.54 -1.35
CA VAL A 750 -20.82 -23.45 -0.20
C VAL A 750 -20.26 -24.28 0.97
N ARG A 751 -19.84 -25.52 0.69
CA ARG A 751 -19.29 -26.38 1.74
C ARG A 751 -17.92 -25.90 2.22
N LEU A 752 -17.06 -25.42 1.33
CA LEU A 752 -15.76 -24.86 1.72
C LEU A 752 -15.92 -23.66 2.66
N SER A 753 -16.87 -22.76 2.38
CA SER A 753 -17.15 -21.61 3.24
C SER A 753 -17.60 -22.03 4.65
N ASP A 754 -18.59 -22.92 4.73
CA ASP A 754 -19.10 -23.44 6.02
C ASP A 754 -18.02 -24.14 6.83
N LEU A 755 -17.15 -24.89 6.13
CA LEU A 755 -16.11 -25.67 6.75
C LEU A 755 -14.95 -24.79 7.23
N VAL A 756 -14.53 -23.80 6.46
CA VAL A 756 -13.53 -22.81 6.90
C VAL A 756 -14.02 -22.11 8.16
N GLN A 757 -15.31 -21.74 8.22
CA GLN A 757 -15.90 -21.12 9.40
C GLN A 757 -15.93 -22.06 10.62
N LYS A 758 -16.32 -23.34 10.44
CA LYS A 758 -16.26 -24.36 11.50
C LYS A 758 -14.83 -24.70 11.95
N THR A 759 -13.87 -24.64 11.03
CA THR A 759 -12.47 -24.94 11.31
C THR A 759 -11.84 -23.82 12.15
N LYS A 760 -12.19 -22.58 11.85
CA LYS A 760 -11.77 -21.39 12.62
C LYS A 760 -12.23 -21.43 14.09
N SER A 761 -13.37 -22.04 14.40
CA SER A 761 -13.80 -22.19 15.79
C SER A 761 -13.08 -23.32 16.53
N ALA A 762 -12.46 -24.27 15.81
CA ALA A 762 -11.81 -25.45 16.38
C ALA A 762 -10.26 -25.38 16.40
N ALA A 763 -9.64 -24.57 15.52
CA ALA A 763 -8.19 -24.40 15.40
C ALA A 763 -7.80 -22.92 15.42
N LYS A 764 -6.59 -22.62 15.94
CA LYS A 764 -6.07 -21.24 16.00
C LYS A 764 -5.41 -20.78 14.70
N THR A 765 -5.06 -21.72 13.81
CA THR A 765 -4.30 -21.48 12.58
C THR A 765 -4.78 -22.47 11.51
N LEU A 766 -5.03 -21.96 10.30
CA LEU A 766 -5.44 -22.73 9.12
C LEU A 766 -4.33 -22.64 8.06
N GLY A 767 -3.86 -23.78 7.56
CA GLY A 767 -3.01 -23.87 6.37
C GLY A 767 -3.76 -24.50 5.20
N VAL A 768 -3.49 -24.02 3.99
CA VAL A 768 -4.11 -24.54 2.76
C VAL A 768 -3.03 -25.00 1.79
N VAL A 769 -3.12 -26.23 1.30
CA VAL A 769 -2.22 -26.78 0.27
C VAL A 769 -3.00 -26.84 -1.05
N HIS A 770 -2.55 -26.11 -2.06
CA HIS A 770 -3.30 -25.93 -3.33
C HIS A 770 -2.54 -26.48 -4.52
N GLY A 771 -3.21 -27.24 -5.40
CA GLY A 771 -2.66 -27.72 -6.69
C GLY A 771 -3.29 -27.00 -7.89
N HIS A 772 -2.48 -26.64 -8.90
CA HIS A 772 -2.86 -25.79 -10.04
C HIS A 772 -2.37 -26.30 -11.41
N ASP A 773 -3.05 -25.95 -12.52
CA ASP A 773 -2.54 -26.10 -13.89
C ASP A 773 -1.56 -24.96 -14.24
N ARG A 774 -0.29 -25.31 -14.47
CA ARG A 774 0.80 -24.38 -14.82
C ARG A 774 0.55 -23.50 -16.06
N ARG A 775 -0.44 -23.82 -16.90
CA ARG A 775 -0.75 -23.04 -18.13
C ARG A 775 -1.52 -21.73 -17.89
N ARG A 776 -1.85 -21.36 -16.65
CA ARG A 776 -2.60 -20.12 -16.31
C ARG A 776 -1.95 -19.26 -15.22
N SER A 777 -0.65 -19.42 -14.99
CA SER A 777 0.09 -18.84 -13.85
C SER A 777 0.09 -17.30 -13.78
N GLY A 778 -0.07 -16.57 -14.89
CA GLY A 778 -0.12 -15.09 -14.88
C GLY A 778 -1.44 -14.49 -14.36
N ILE A 779 -2.56 -15.22 -14.46
CA ILE A 779 -3.91 -14.70 -14.17
C ILE A 779 -4.45 -15.20 -12.82
N ALA A 780 -3.96 -16.34 -12.34
CA ALA A 780 -4.58 -17.07 -11.22
C ALA A 780 -4.46 -16.38 -9.85
N ARG A 781 -3.36 -15.66 -9.54
CA ARG A 781 -3.22 -14.96 -8.25
C ARG A 781 -4.34 -13.94 -8.01
N ARG A 782 -4.77 -13.21 -9.05
CA ARG A 782 -5.89 -12.25 -9.00
C ARG A 782 -7.27 -12.92 -9.08
N GLU A 783 -7.38 -14.03 -9.82
CA GLU A 783 -8.67 -14.68 -10.04
C GLU A 783 -9.15 -15.51 -8.84
N ILE A 784 -8.23 -16.04 -8.02
CA ILE A 784 -8.55 -16.76 -6.77
C ILE A 784 -9.18 -15.80 -5.73
N LEU A 785 -8.65 -14.57 -5.59
CA LEU A 785 -9.22 -13.53 -4.72
C LEU A 785 -10.61 -13.08 -5.18
N ARG A 786 -10.86 -13.03 -6.49
CA ARG A 786 -12.20 -12.72 -7.05
C ARG A 786 -13.19 -13.89 -6.96
N ARG A 787 -12.71 -15.14 -6.99
CA ARG A 787 -13.59 -16.32 -7.08
C ARG A 787 -13.92 -16.96 -5.72
N THR A 788 -13.13 -16.74 -4.67
CA THR A 788 -13.40 -17.35 -3.34
C THR A 788 -13.06 -16.42 -2.15
N PRO A 789 -13.86 -15.35 -1.92
CA PRO A 789 -13.62 -14.35 -0.86
C PRO A 789 -13.57 -14.91 0.57
N ALA A 790 -14.17 -16.08 0.82
CA ALA A 790 -14.18 -16.72 2.14
C ALA A 790 -12.79 -17.17 2.62
N LEU A 791 -11.86 -17.44 1.71
CA LEU A 791 -10.50 -17.87 2.02
C LEU A 791 -9.58 -16.68 2.38
N SER A 792 -9.80 -15.48 1.83
CA SER A 792 -8.92 -14.33 2.09
C SER A 792 -9.11 -13.67 3.46
N ALA A 793 -10.25 -13.91 4.12
CA ALA A 793 -10.65 -13.22 5.34
C ALA A 793 -10.17 -13.89 6.65
N GLY A 794 -9.13 -14.74 6.63
CA GLY A 794 -8.53 -15.22 7.89
C GLY A 794 -7.68 -16.47 7.77
N GLU A 795 -6.66 -16.42 6.94
CA GLU A 795 -5.60 -17.42 6.86
C GLU A 795 -4.31 -16.85 7.45
N ASP A 796 -3.54 -17.70 8.14
CA ASP A 796 -2.24 -17.33 8.73
C ASP A 796 -1.06 -17.67 7.79
N ALA A 797 -1.25 -18.59 6.82
CA ALA A 797 -0.28 -18.97 5.78
C ALA A 797 -0.99 -19.68 4.60
N ARG A 798 -0.62 -19.35 3.35
CA ARG A 798 -1.03 -20.04 2.11
C ARG A 798 0.17 -20.73 1.46
#